data_AF-A0A136PV30-F1
#
_entry.id   AF-A0A136PV30-F1
#
_cell.length_a   1.000
_cell.length_b   1.000
_cell.length_c   1.000
_cell.angle_alpha   90.00
_cell.angle_beta   90.00
_cell.angle_gamma   90.00
#
_symmetry.space_group_name_H-M   'P 1'
#
loop_
_entity.id
_entity.type
_entity.pdbx_description
1 polymer ?
#
loop_
_entity_poly.entity_id
_entity_poly.type
_entity_poly.pdbx_seq_one_letter_code
_entity_poly.pdbx_strand_id
1 'polypeptide(L)'
;MYPGPGPQRPGPWPVVAAALVGVWIVGFVVVSQGAGWLVDQVLLATGLHRVAGLWPGLALGTLVLLGTPTLLIALLPRSAAVRTTGRTWLAGLLALGALLLLRALPPVHHEAYLAALAGTAALLALVAGRLLRRARAAIDPAEAPGTGPDATAGADGVSGPDGVSGADRVSGPDGVGRPEGTGGAGWRRPSAVTLLAVAAGLLLLAPWVWVGALGGLLETVLAGLAAAAVGALAGVLLDATFWGRFTVGAPPRPARLVLVGGLVAGVTLLLVAAGTGQSGSQLPALWTLPPVGFVLAALHAAALRTGRPAGRAPVRWLVGLGALGPLASTDPEEITLLLVGSRDLPFWVAVATAAGLAVAVLLAIGYGVGLGRSRGPVPSRRVAGVTALVVLAAVALVGLGAGQPGLHGERLFVVLREQADLTGIPAGAPGPAGRDARVAEVHRRLVATADRSQAGLRRDLTRLRLDHTPYYLVNAIETDGGPGVRAWLSRRPEVARVLVSQRLRPLPAPPPVSHGDQPPPTGPAWNISLIGADRVWSELGVTGSGVVVGTSDSGVDGAHPALAGGFRGGADSWYDPWEQSRTPGDRSGHGTHTLGSAVGGGGIGVAPGAQWTGCVNLDRNLGNPARYLDCLQFMLAPFPVGGDPFTDGRPARAPQVLTNSWGCPPIEGCDPGALRPATAALEAAGIFVVAAAGNTGPYCDSIQDPPATYPDVLTVGAVDRQRQVTDFSSRGSVPRGVAKPDLVAPGAGILSAMPGGGYATLDGTSMATPQVAGVVALMWSANPALVGDLDRTRRILRDTATPARPTSDTCGGDAAVSGAGLVDAYAAVRAAQG
;
A
#
# COMPACT_ATOMS: atom_id res chain seq x y z
N MET A 1 4.06 -18.93 75.07
CA MET A 1 4.61 -19.04 73.69
C MET A 1 3.43 -18.89 72.73
N TYR A 2 3.13 -17.67 72.28
CA TYR A 2 2.06 -17.42 71.32
C TYR A 2 2.53 -17.88 69.93
N PRO A 3 1.74 -18.66 69.17
CA PRO A 3 2.07 -18.97 67.79
C PRO A 3 1.99 -17.66 66.99
N GLY A 4 3.12 -17.25 66.42
CA GLY A 4 3.17 -16.07 65.55
C GLY A 4 2.18 -16.23 64.38
N PRO A 5 1.59 -15.13 63.88
CA PRO A 5 0.61 -15.20 62.81
C PRO A 5 1.26 -15.84 61.57
N GLY A 6 0.71 -16.98 61.14
CA GLY A 6 1.14 -17.65 59.92
C GLY A 6 1.03 -16.70 58.71
N PRO A 7 1.87 -16.89 57.67
CA PRO A 7 1.91 -15.99 56.53
C PRO A 7 0.51 -15.87 55.90
N GLN A 8 -0.07 -14.67 55.97
CA GLN A 8 -1.34 -14.35 55.33
C GLN A 8 -1.24 -14.67 53.83
N ARG A 9 -2.05 -15.62 53.36
CA ARG A 9 -2.16 -15.91 51.93
C ARG A 9 -2.63 -14.63 51.23
N PRO A 10 -1.90 -14.11 50.22
CA PRO A 10 -2.34 -12.92 49.51
C PRO A 10 -3.69 -13.22 48.84
N GLY A 11 -4.68 -12.34 49.07
CA GLY A 11 -6.00 -12.46 48.47
C GLY A 11 -5.96 -12.49 46.93
N PRO A 12 -6.99 -13.02 46.25
CA PRO A 12 -7.01 -13.19 44.80
C PRO A 12 -7.08 -11.88 44.01
N TRP A 13 -7.50 -10.79 44.66
CA TRP A 13 -7.80 -9.49 44.05
C TRP A 13 -6.70 -8.90 43.15
N PRO A 14 -5.39 -8.94 43.50
CA PRO A 14 -4.35 -8.42 42.61
C PRO A 14 -4.20 -9.21 41.30
N VAL A 15 -4.51 -10.50 41.32
CA VAL A 15 -4.52 -11.35 40.12
C VAL A 15 -5.74 -11.05 39.25
N VAL A 16 -6.91 -10.89 39.88
CA VAL A 16 -8.15 -10.48 39.19
C VAL A 16 -7.96 -9.10 38.54
N ALA A 17 -7.40 -8.13 39.27
CA ALA A 17 -7.11 -6.80 38.75
C ALA A 17 -6.15 -6.86 37.55
N ALA A 18 -5.09 -7.68 37.62
CA ALA A 18 -4.18 -7.87 36.49
C ALA A 18 -4.87 -8.50 35.28
N ALA A 19 -5.78 -9.46 35.48
CA ALA A 19 -6.55 -10.05 34.39
C ALA A 19 -7.48 -9.02 33.74
N LEU A 20 -8.22 -8.23 34.53
CA LEU A 20 -9.11 -7.18 34.04
C LEU A 20 -8.35 -6.10 33.27
N VAL A 21 -7.20 -5.65 33.79
CA VAL A 21 -6.36 -4.67 33.07
C VAL A 21 -5.76 -5.28 31.80
N GLY A 22 -5.37 -6.55 31.80
CA GLY A 22 -4.92 -7.24 30.60
C GLY A 22 -6.01 -7.26 29.52
N VAL A 23 -7.24 -7.63 29.87
CA VAL A 23 -8.40 -7.60 28.95
C VAL A 23 -8.68 -6.18 28.46
N TRP A 24 -8.61 -5.18 29.35
CA TRP A 24 -8.79 -3.77 29.00
C TRP A 24 -7.74 -3.28 27.99
N ILE A 25 -6.46 -3.60 28.22
CA ILE A 25 -5.37 -3.30 27.29
C ILE A 25 -5.65 -3.93 25.93
N VAL A 26 -5.99 -5.22 25.89
CA VAL A 26 -6.24 -5.93 24.63
C VAL A 26 -7.40 -5.30 23.87
N GLY A 27 -8.55 -5.12 24.53
CA GLY A 27 -9.74 -4.53 23.91
C GLY A 27 -9.50 -3.11 23.40
N PHE A 28 -8.90 -2.25 24.23
CA PHE A 28 -8.63 -0.87 23.84
C PHE A 28 -7.63 -0.78 22.68
N VAL A 29 -6.53 -1.54 22.73
CA VAL A 29 -5.51 -1.50 21.69
C VAL A 29 -6.08 -2.01 20.37
N VAL A 30 -6.75 -3.17 20.35
CA VAL A 30 -7.32 -3.70 19.10
C VAL A 30 -8.35 -2.74 18.50
N VAL A 31 -9.27 -2.22 19.31
CA VAL A 31 -10.30 -1.28 18.85
C VAL A 31 -9.69 0.03 18.35
N SER A 32 -8.79 0.65 19.12
CA SER A 32 -8.18 1.94 18.75
C SER A 32 -7.32 1.83 17.48
N GLN A 33 -6.58 0.74 17.30
CA GLN A 33 -5.76 0.51 16.10
C GLN A 33 -6.64 0.26 14.86
N GLY A 34 -7.70 -0.52 15.00
CA GLY A 34 -8.65 -0.79 13.91
C GLY A 34 -9.46 0.46 13.53
N ALA A 35 -9.98 1.19 14.52
CA ALA A 35 -10.73 2.43 14.29
C ALA A 35 -9.85 3.53 13.68
N GLY A 36 -8.62 3.71 14.17
CA GLY A 36 -7.67 4.67 13.61
C GLY A 36 -7.35 4.39 12.14
N TRP A 37 -7.13 3.11 11.79
CA TRP A 37 -6.97 2.71 10.39
C TRP A 37 -8.24 2.96 9.57
N LEU A 38 -9.42 2.58 10.07
CA LEU A 38 -10.68 2.80 9.36
C LEU A 38 -10.94 4.29 9.06
N VAL A 39 -10.64 5.18 10.01
CA VAL A 39 -10.73 6.64 9.81
C VAL A 39 -9.79 7.09 8.70
N ASP A 40 -8.51 6.68 8.72
CA ASP A 40 -7.55 7.01 7.66
C ASP A 40 -8.04 6.51 6.28
N GLN A 41 -8.67 5.33 6.23
CA GLN A 41 -9.18 4.76 4.98
C GLN A 41 -10.44 5.46 4.46
N VAL A 42 -11.35 5.85 5.34
CA VAL A 42 -12.54 6.62 4.95
C VAL A 42 -12.13 7.99 4.41
N LEU A 43 -11.19 8.67 5.09
CA LEU A 43 -10.65 9.94 4.60
C LEU A 43 -10.00 9.78 3.22
N LEU A 44 -9.21 8.72 3.03
CA LEU A 44 -8.60 8.41 1.73
C LEU A 44 -9.66 8.16 0.65
N ALA A 45 -10.65 7.30 0.92
CA ALA A 45 -11.70 6.96 -0.05
C ALA A 45 -12.63 8.15 -0.39
N THR A 46 -12.72 9.14 0.51
CA THR A 46 -13.51 10.35 0.30
C THR A 46 -12.69 11.54 -0.21
N GLY A 47 -11.39 11.36 -0.47
CA GLY A 47 -10.48 12.42 -0.93
C GLY A 47 -10.22 13.52 0.11
N LEU A 48 -10.65 13.32 1.35
CA LEU A 48 -10.44 14.28 2.43
C LEU A 48 -9.00 14.21 2.96
N HIS A 49 -8.47 15.37 3.38
CA HIS A 49 -7.14 15.42 3.97
C HIS A 49 -7.07 14.61 5.27
N ARG A 50 -5.97 13.86 5.44
CA ARG A 50 -5.71 13.13 6.69
C ARG A 50 -5.62 14.09 7.87
N VAL A 51 -6.16 13.65 9.01
CA VAL A 51 -6.09 14.41 10.26
C VAL A 51 -4.69 14.23 10.86
N ALA A 52 -3.80 15.20 10.65
CA ALA A 52 -2.40 15.12 11.10
C ALA A 52 -2.23 14.82 12.60
N GLY A 53 -3.20 15.24 13.43
CA GLY A 53 -3.22 14.99 14.87
C GLY A 53 -3.82 13.65 15.32
N LEU A 54 -4.34 12.81 14.42
CA LEU A 54 -5.07 11.58 14.77
C LEU A 54 -4.19 10.61 15.58
N TRP A 55 -3.05 10.21 15.01
CA TRP A 55 -2.15 9.24 15.64
C TRP A 55 -1.43 9.78 16.90
N PRO A 56 -0.95 11.04 16.94
CA PRO A 56 -0.48 11.65 18.18
C PRO A 56 -1.55 11.70 19.28
N GLY A 57 -2.80 12.04 18.92
CA GLY A 57 -3.93 12.06 19.84
C GLY A 57 -4.26 10.66 20.38
N LEU A 58 -4.29 9.65 19.51
CA LEU A 58 -4.46 8.24 19.90
C LEU A 58 -3.31 7.75 20.79
N ALA A 59 -2.07 8.16 20.52
CA ALA A 59 -0.91 7.82 21.35
C ALA A 59 -1.07 8.38 22.78
N LEU A 60 -1.44 9.65 22.91
CA LEU A 60 -1.69 10.29 24.20
C LEU A 60 -2.86 9.61 24.94
N GLY A 61 -3.98 9.40 24.25
CA GLY A 61 -5.15 8.70 24.82
C GLY A 61 -4.83 7.30 25.32
N THR A 62 -4.03 6.54 24.55
CA THR A 62 -3.55 5.21 24.92
C THR A 62 -2.71 5.25 26.20
N LEU A 63 -1.77 6.20 26.31
CA LEU A 63 -0.92 6.35 27.49
C LEU A 63 -1.72 6.75 28.74
N VAL A 64 -2.69 7.64 28.62
CA VAL A 64 -3.50 8.11 29.75
C VAL A 64 -4.45 7.01 30.25
N LEU A 65 -5.24 6.42 29.33
CA LEU A 65 -6.30 5.47 29.67
C LEU A 65 -5.77 4.11 30.10
N LEU A 66 -4.66 3.65 29.53
CA LEU A 66 -4.05 2.36 29.88
C LEU A 66 -2.92 2.50 30.91
N GLY A 67 -2.21 3.63 30.92
CA GLY A 67 -1.05 3.83 31.79
C GLY A 67 -1.43 3.85 33.26
N THR A 68 -2.50 4.55 33.63
CA THR A 68 -2.95 4.67 35.03
C THR A 68 -3.24 3.31 35.69
N PRO A 69 -4.15 2.46 35.15
CA PRO A 69 -4.43 1.16 35.76
C PRO A 69 -3.20 0.23 35.73
N THR A 70 -2.36 0.33 34.70
CA THR A 70 -1.15 -0.49 34.58
C THR A 70 -0.07 -0.09 35.59
N LEU A 71 0.07 1.22 35.86
CA LEU A 71 0.98 1.77 36.88
C LEU A 71 0.57 1.29 38.29
N LEU A 72 -0.72 1.26 38.60
CA LEU A 72 -1.22 0.75 39.87
C LEU A 72 -0.82 -0.72 40.08
N ILE A 73 -0.95 -1.56 39.05
CA ILE A 73 -0.49 -2.96 39.09
C ILE A 73 1.04 -3.06 39.20
N ALA A 74 1.78 -2.13 38.60
CA ALA A 74 3.24 -2.11 38.64
C ALA A 74 3.82 -1.79 40.04
N LEU A 75 3.07 -1.04 40.86
CA LEU A 75 3.55 -0.48 42.13
C LEU A 75 2.91 -1.13 43.37
N LEU A 76 1.60 -1.28 43.41
CA LEU A 76 0.85 -1.59 44.64
C LEU A 76 0.86 -3.07 45.10
N PRO A 77 0.75 -4.07 44.20
CA PRO A 77 0.60 -5.47 44.60
C PRO A 77 1.80 -6.00 45.40
N ARG A 78 1.54 -6.78 46.47
CA ARG A 78 2.60 -7.50 47.21
C ARG A 78 3.23 -8.65 46.41
N SER A 79 2.49 -9.24 45.48
CA SER A 79 2.96 -10.32 44.60
C SER A 79 4.00 -9.80 43.61
N ALA A 80 5.21 -10.35 43.65
CA ALA A 80 6.29 -9.99 42.73
C ALA A 80 5.96 -10.32 41.26
N ALA A 81 5.21 -11.40 41.00
CA ALA A 81 4.76 -11.76 39.66
C ALA A 81 3.80 -10.69 39.10
N VAL A 82 2.83 -10.24 39.91
CA VAL A 82 1.85 -9.22 39.51
C VAL A 82 2.54 -7.86 39.27
N ARG A 83 3.48 -7.44 40.14
CA ARG A 83 4.26 -6.21 39.88
C ARG A 83 5.08 -6.31 38.60
N THR A 84 5.66 -7.47 38.33
CA THR A 84 6.44 -7.69 37.09
C THR A 84 5.55 -7.62 35.86
N THR A 85 4.34 -8.19 35.92
CA THR A 85 3.30 -8.01 34.89
C THR A 85 3.02 -6.53 34.65
N GLY A 86 2.67 -5.77 35.68
CA GLY A 86 2.38 -4.34 35.54
C GLY A 86 3.56 -3.53 35.00
N ARG A 87 4.78 -3.78 35.47
CA ARG A 87 5.99 -3.09 34.98
C ARG A 87 6.29 -3.40 33.51
N THR A 88 6.08 -4.64 33.09
CA THR A 88 6.34 -5.07 31.71
C THR A 88 5.32 -4.46 30.77
N TRP A 89 4.03 -4.46 31.14
CA TRP A 89 2.97 -3.80 30.38
C TRP A 89 3.14 -2.28 30.34
N LEU A 90 3.55 -1.65 31.45
CA LEU A 90 3.83 -0.21 31.48
C LEU A 90 4.98 0.15 30.53
N ALA A 91 6.06 -0.63 30.54
CA ALA A 91 7.16 -0.44 29.59
C ALA A 91 6.72 -0.67 28.14
N GLY A 92 5.86 -1.67 27.89
CA GLY A 92 5.25 -1.89 26.59
C GLY A 92 4.35 -0.73 26.13
N LEU A 93 3.57 -0.14 27.03
CA LEU A 93 2.72 1.02 26.75
C LEU A 93 3.54 2.26 26.41
N LEU A 94 4.62 2.53 27.15
CA LEU A 94 5.54 3.63 26.84
C LEU A 94 6.21 3.43 25.48
N ALA A 95 6.62 2.20 25.16
CA ALA A 95 7.15 1.87 23.85
C ALA A 95 6.11 2.08 22.75
N LEU A 96 4.88 1.60 22.94
CA LEU A 96 3.77 1.82 22.01
C LEU A 96 3.52 3.32 21.77
N GLY A 97 3.45 4.12 22.82
CA GLY A 97 3.28 5.57 22.71
C GLY A 97 4.36 6.23 21.84
N ALA A 98 5.63 5.88 22.06
CA ALA A 98 6.74 6.40 21.25
C ALA A 98 6.67 5.94 19.80
N LEU A 99 6.30 4.68 19.55
CA LEU A 99 6.20 4.12 18.20
C LEU A 99 5.00 4.67 17.42
N LEU A 100 3.87 4.98 18.08
CA LEU A 100 2.70 5.58 17.44
C LEU A 100 2.97 6.98 16.89
N LEU A 101 3.88 7.74 17.51
CA LEU A 101 4.28 9.07 17.00
C LEU A 101 4.92 9.00 15.62
N LEU A 102 5.51 7.86 15.25
CA LEU A 102 6.13 7.68 13.94
C LEU A 102 5.12 7.71 12.79
N ARG A 103 3.82 7.51 13.08
CA ARG A 103 2.73 7.61 12.08
C ARG A 103 2.34 9.04 11.72
N ALA A 104 3.03 10.02 12.30
CA ALA A 104 3.02 11.38 11.76
C ALA A 104 3.81 11.50 10.44
N LEU A 105 4.68 10.52 10.13
CA LEU A 105 5.35 10.46 8.83
C LEU A 105 4.32 10.12 7.73
N PRO A 106 4.32 10.83 6.60
CA PRO A 106 3.46 10.50 5.47
C PRO A 106 3.71 9.06 4.97
N PRO A 107 2.66 8.29 4.62
CA PRO A 107 2.80 6.92 4.13
C PRO A 107 3.70 6.79 2.90
N VAL A 108 3.60 7.78 1.99
CA VAL A 108 4.44 8.00 0.78
C VAL A 108 5.95 8.05 1.03
N HIS A 109 6.36 7.97 2.30
CA HIS A 109 7.75 7.89 2.73
C HIS A 109 7.97 6.62 3.56
N HIS A 110 7.58 5.47 3.00
CA HIS A 110 7.63 4.21 3.73
C HIS A 110 9.05 3.85 4.21
N GLU A 111 10.08 4.10 3.41
CA GLU A 111 11.46 3.82 3.85
C GLU A 111 11.87 4.71 5.02
N ALA A 112 11.42 5.98 5.04
CA ALA A 112 11.66 6.88 6.17
C ALA A 112 10.97 6.37 7.44
N TYR A 113 9.75 5.84 7.32
CA TYR A 113 9.06 5.19 8.43
C TYR A 113 9.83 3.96 8.94
N LEU A 114 10.28 3.06 8.06
CA LEU A 114 11.04 1.87 8.45
C LEU A 114 12.35 2.23 9.14
N ALA A 115 13.07 3.24 8.64
CA ALA A 115 14.28 3.76 9.27
C ALA A 115 13.99 4.34 10.67
N ALA A 116 12.93 5.13 10.81
CA ALA A 116 12.51 5.71 12.07
C ALA A 116 12.07 4.63 13.08
N LEU A 117 11.36 3.59 12.62
CA LEU A 117 10.97 2.43 13.42
C LEU A 117 12.20 1.67 13.92
N ALA A 118 13.16 1.38 13.04
CA ALA A 118 14.42 0.73 13.41
C ALA A 118 15.20 1.54 14.46
N GLY A 119 15.38 2.85 14.23
CA GLY A 119 16.09 3.73 15.15
C GLY A 119 15.40 3.85 16.52
N THR A 120 14.09 4.07 16.52
CA THR A 120 13.30 4.25 17.75
C THR A 120 13.22 2.95 18.56
N ALA A 121 12.96 1.81 17.92
CA ALA A 121 12.91 0.51 18.61
C ALA A 121 14.29 0.13 19.19
N ALA A 122 15.38 0.40 18.46
CA ALA A 122 16.74 0.17 18.95
C ALA A 122 17.06 1.07 20.16
N LEU A 123 16.70 2.35 20.11
CA LEU A 123 16.87 3.29 21.21
C LEU A 123 16.07 2.85 22.45
N LEU A 124 14.80 2.50 22.28
CA LEU A 124 13.95 1.98 23.36
C LEU A 124 14.55 0.72 23.98
N ALA A 125 15.07 -0.21 23.17
CA ALA A 125 15.73 -1.41 23.66
C ALA A 125 16.99 -1.09 24.49
N LEU A 126 17.79 -0.12 24.05
CA LEU A 126 18.98 0.34 24.77
C LEU A 126 18.63 1.02 26.09
N VAL A 127 17.66 1.94 26.09
CA VAL A 127 17.22 2.70 27.27
C VAL A 127 16.60 1.76 28.30
N ALA A 128 15.61 0.95 27.89
CA ALA A 128 14.98 -0.04 28.78
C ALA A 128 16.02 -1.03 29.32
N GLY A 129 16.98 -1.46 28.49
CA GLY A 129 18.06 -2.34 28.90
C GLY A 129 18.99 -1.71 29.94
N ARG A 130 19.30 -0.41 29.84
CA ARG A 130 20.11 0.33 30.83
C ARG A 130 19.34 0.51 32.14
N LEU A 131 18.07 0.91 32.08
CA LEU A 131 17.23 1.11 33.27
C LEU A 131 17.04 -0.19 34.04
N LEU A 132 16.76 -1.30 33.36
CA LEU A 132 16.62 -2.62 33.98
C LEU A 132 17.92 -3.11 34.63
N ARG A 133 19.09 -2.80 34.05
CA ARG A 133 20.39 -3.12 34.66
C ARG A 133 20.65 -2.29 35.93
N ARG A 134 20.40 -0.98 35.88
CA ARG A 134 20.56 -0.10 37.05
C ARG A 134 19.64 -0.50 38.19
N ALA A 135 18.38 -0.83 37.88
CA ALA A 135 17.42 -1.30 38.86
C ALA A 135 17.84 -2.62 39.54
N ARG A 136 18.58 -3.49 38.85
CA ARG A 136 19.13 -4.73 39.44
C ARG A 136 20.33 -4.45 40.34
N ALA A 137 21.25 -3.61 39.89
CA ALA A 137 22.43 -3.23 40.68
C ALA A 137 22.07 -2.53 42.01
N ALA A 138 20.92 -1.85 42.06
CA ALA A 138 20.40 -1.23 43.29
C ALA A 138 19.73 -2.22 44.27
N ILE A 139 19.42 -3.46 43.85
CA ILE A 139 18.70 -4.47 44.64
C ILE A 139 19.64 -5.57 45.16
N ASP A 140 20.71 -5.89 44.42
CA ASP A 140 21.74 -6.87 44.81
C ASP A 140 23.15 -6.26 44.61
N PRO A 141 23.77 -5.67 45.65
CA PRO A 141 25.12 -5.10 45.54
C PRO A 141 26.24 -6.15 45.41
N ALA A 142 25.94 -7.45 45.57
CA ALA A 142 26.92 -8.53 45.53
C ALA A 142 27.32 -9.01 44.11
N GLU A 143 26.72 -8.47 43.05
CA GLU A 143 27.04 -8.80 41.64
C GLU A 143 27.65 -7.62 40.84
N ALA A 144 28.21 -6.61 41.52
CA ALA A 144 29.03 -5.60 40.85
C ALA A 144 30.43 -6.18 40.50
N PRO A 145 31.00 -5.93 39.30
CA PRO A 145 32.42 -6.20 39.07
C PRO A 145 33.22 -5.34 40.05
N GLY A 146 34.00 -5.99 40.91
CA GLY A 146 34.67 -5.34 42.03
C GLY A 146 35.56 -4.18 41.62
N THR A 147 35.19 -2.97 42.04
CA THR A 147 36.13 -1.89 42.29
C THR A 147 36.46 -1.93 43.77
N GLY A 148 37.58 -2.59 44.12
CA GLY A 148 38.15 -2.51 45.46
C GLY A 148 38.60 -1.08 45.77
N PRO A 149 38.60 -0.65 47.04
CA PRO A 149 39.00 0.69 47.43
C PRO A 149 40.52 0.86 47.34
N ASP A 150 40.93 2.06 46.95
CA ASP A 150 42.31 2.54 46.95
C ASP A 150 43.03 2.24 48.27
N ALA A 151 44.20 1.61 48.17
CA ALA A 151 45.23 1.60 49.20
C ALA A 151 46.62 1.66 48.53
N THR A 152 47.14 2.90 48.47
CA THR A 152 48.55 3.27 48.68
C THR A 152 49.64 2.31 48.17
N ALA A 153 50.26 2.67 47.05
CA ALA A 153 51.59 2.19 46.69
C ALA A 153 52.66 2.91 47.54
N GLY A 154 53.29 2.17 48.43
CA GLY A 154 54.62 2.45 48.99
C GLY A 154 55.58 1.40 48.47
N ALA A 155 56.73 1.86 47.97
CA ALA A 155 57.81 1.06 47.41
C ALA A 155 58.50 0.17 48.47
N ASP A 156 59.04 -0.97 48.03
CA ASP A 156 60.45 -1.39 48.24
C ASP A 156 60.66 -2.92 48.30
N GLY A 157 61.78 -3.37 47.70
CA GLY A 157 62.54 -4.59 48.03
C GLY A 157 62.05 -5.90 47.39
N VAL A 158 62.63 -6.45 46.32
CA VAL A 158 63.97 -7.05 46.11
C VAL A 158 64.21 -8.36 46.87
N SER A 159 64.76 -9.32 46.10
CA SER A 159 65.32 -10.65 46.44
C SER A 159 64.29 -11.77 46.66
N GLY A 160 64.43 -12.98 46.13
CA GLY A 160 65.52 -13.70 45.47
C GLY A 160 65.11 -15.19 45.43
N PRO A 161 65.72 -16.02 44.56
CA PRO A 161 65.08 -17.20 43.96
C PRO A 161 65.52 -18.53 44.60
N ASP A 162 65.14 -19.64 43.93
CA ASP A 162 65.52 -21.06 44.13
C ASP A 162 64.31 -21.91 44.57
N GLY A 163 64.04 -23.10 44.04
CA GLY A 163 64.74 -23.90 43.06
C GLY A 163 64.13 -25.31 43.03
N VAL A 164 64.05 -25.89 41.83
CA VAL A 164 64.41 -27.29 41.50
C VAL A 164 63.53 -28.48 41.98
N SER A 165 63.00 -29.17 40.95
CA SER A 165 62.86 -30.64 40.76
C SER A 165 61.91 -31.50 41.59
N GLY A 166 61.33 -32.50 40.91
CA GLY A 166 60.81 -33.71 41.55
C GLY A 166 59.59 -34.28 40.84
N ALA A 167 59.83 -35.18 39.88
CA ALA A 167 58.79 -36.00 39.27
C ALA A 167 58.38 -37.12 40.24
N ASP A 168 57.09 -37.45 40.32
CA ASP A 168 56.65 -38.84 40.50
C ASP A 168 55.18 -39.05 40.10
N ARG A 169 54.94 -40.19 39.46
CA ARG A 169 53.64 -40.67 38.96
C ARG A 169 52.88 -41.37 40.09
N VAL A 170 51.60 -41.03 40.33
CA VAL A 170 50.58 -41.98 40.79
C VAL A 170 49.20 -41.60 40.23
N SER A 171 48.50 -42.63 39.78
CA SER A 171 47.14 -42.74 39.24
C SER A 171 46.02 -42.48 40.26
N GLY A 172 44.94 -41.82 39.84
CA GLY A 172 43.62 -41.91 40.50
C GLY A 172 42.82 -40.59 40.55
N PRO A 173 41.48 -40.63 40.50
CA PRO A 173 40.64 -39.56 39.95
C PRO A 173 40.17 -38.56 41.02
N ASP A 174 39.99 -37.29 40.65
CA ASP A 174 38.86 -36.44 41.02
C ASP A 174 39.13 -34.98 40.65
N GLY A 175 38.05 -34.27 40.32
CA GLY A 175 38.10 -32.98 39.67
C GLY A 175 38.48 -31.83 40.60
N VAL A 176 39.12 -30.82 40.02
CA VAL A 176 38.91 -29.41 40.34
C VAL A 176 39.13 -28.62 39.05
N GLY A 177 38.08 -27.96 38.58
CA GLY A 177 38.16 -27.02 37.46
C GLY A 177 39.06 -25.84 37.83
N ARG A 178 40.14 -25.65 37.08
CA ARG A 178 40.92 -24.41 37.09
C ARG A 178 40.09 -23.26 36.50
N PRO A 179 40.24 -22.03 37.01
CA PRO A 179 39.54 -20.87 36.48
C PRO A 179 40.24 -20.41 35.19
N GLU A 180 39.55 -20.55 34.05
CA GLU A 180 39.99 -19.92 32.81
C GLU A 180 39.75 -18.41 32.88
N GLY A 181 40.85 -17.69 33.11
CA GLY A 181 41.37 -16.63 32.25
C GLY A 181 40.38 -15.82 31.42
N THR A 182 40.36 -14.53 31.70
CA THR A 182 39.87 -13.45 30.86
C THR A 182 40.48 -13.48 29.46
N GLY A 183 39.67 -13.69 28.42
CA GLY A 183 40.09 -13.53 27.03
C GLY A 183 38.98 -13.77 25.98
N GLY A 184 38.69 -12.75 25.17
CA GLY A 184 38.09 -12.89 23.84
C GLY A 184 36.57 -12.74 23.73
N ALA A 185 36.13 -11.74 22.98
CA ALA A 185 34.78 -11.64 22.41
C ALA A 185 34.55 -12.73 21.33
N GLY A 186 34.57 -14.00 21.73
CA GLY A 186 34.23 -15.12 20.88
C GLY A 186 32.72 -15.15 20.61
N TRP A 187 32.31 -15.25 19.35
CA TRP A 187 30.92 -15.50 18.95
C TRP A 187 30.38 -16.73 19.71
N ARG A 188 29.60 -16.51 20.77
CA ARG A 188 28.97 -17.60 21.52
C ARG A 188 28.01 -18.32 20.58
N ARG A 189 28.28 -19.61 20.35
CA ARG A 189 27.44 -20.50 19.52
C ARG A 189 25.97 -20.45 20.00
N PRO A 190 24.98 -20.35 19.08
CA PRO A 190 23.57 -20.30 19.46
C PRO A 190 23.12 -21.58 20.16
N SER A 191 22.29 -21.42 21.20
CA SER A 191 21.73 -22.54 21.97
C SER A 191 20.64 -23.28 21.18
N ALA A 192 20.34 -24.53 21.56
CA ALA A 192 19.27 -25.31 20.94
C ALA A 192 17.92 -24.57 20.95
N VAL A 193 17.58 -23.95 22.07
CA VAL A 193 16.36 -23.14 22.24
C VAL A 193 16.34 -21.92 21.32
N THR A 194 17.50 -21.30 21.07
CA THR A 194 17.59 -20.18 20.11
C THR A 194 17.35 -20.67 18.68
N LEU A 195 17.89 -21.83 18.31
CA LEU A 195 17.68 -22.41 16.98
C LEU A 195 16.22 -22.84 16.76
N LEU A 196 15.56 -23.39 17.78
CA LEU A 196 14.12 -23.68 17.74
C LEU A 196 13.29 -22.39 17.61
N ALA A 197 13.69 -21.31 18.27
CA ALA A 197 13.03 -20.01 18.12
C ALA A 197 13.19 -19.43 16.70
N VAL A 198 14.37 -19.61 16.09
CA VAL A 198 14.60 -19.26 14.67
C VAL A 198 13.69 -20.10 13.78
N ALA A 199 13.60 -21.42 13.98
CA ALA A 199 12.71 -22.28 13.21
C ALA A 199 11.23 -21.86 13.32
N ALA A 200 10.76 -21.58 14.54
CA ALA A 200 9.42 -21.07 14.78
C ALA A 200 9.18 -19.71 14.11
N GLY A 201 10.16 -18.80 14.13
CA GLY A 201 10.09 -17.50 13.47
C GLY A 201 10.02 -17.61 11.94
N LEU A 202 10.80 -18.53 11.35
CA LEU A 202 10.75 -18.81 9.91
C LEU A 202 9.40 -19.40 9.50
N LEU A 203 8.79 -20.25 10.33
CA LEU A 203 7.44 -20.76 10.08
C LEU A 203 6.39 -19.64 10.10
N LEU A 204 6.51 -18.67 11.00
CA LEU A 204 5.64 -17.48 11.01
C LEU A 204 5.84 -16.57 9.79
N LEU A 205 7.05 -16.54 9.24
CA LEU A 205 7.39 -15.80 8.04
C LEU A 205 6.88 -16.50 6.76
N ALA A 206 6.69 -17.82 6.78
CA ALA A 206 6.35 -18.61 5.61
C ALA A 206 5.08 -18.16 4.85
N PRO A 207 3.94 -17.84 5.51
CA PRO A 207 2.76 -17.33 4.82
C PRO A 207 3.02 -16.01 4.07
N TRP A 208 3.88 -15.14 4.59
CA TRP A 208 4.25 -13.87 3.98
C TRP A 208 5.17 -14.06 2.77
N VAL A 209 6.08 -15.03 2.84
CA VAL A 209 6.96 -15.39 1.72
C VAL A 209 6.18 -16.05 0.58
N TRP A 210 5.09 -16.75 0.90
CA TRP A 210 4.19 -17.33 -0.09
C TRP A 210 3.31 -16.27 -0.77
N VAL A 211 2.71 -15.38 0.02
CA VAL A 211 1.62 -14.51 -0.45
C VAL A 211 2.08 -13.10 -0.80
N GLY A 212 3.08 -12.58 -0.10
CA GLY A 212 3.56 -11.22 -0.29
C GLY A 212 4.75 -11.13 -1.23
N ALA A 213 5.10 -9.90 -1.58
CA ALA A 213 6.23 -9.57 -2.44
C ALA A 213 7.13 -8.56 -1.74
N LEU A 214 8.44 -8.71 -1.90
CA LEU A 214 9.40 -7.77 -1.33
C LEU A 214 9.37 -6.44 -2.09
N GLY A 215 9.50 -5.34 -1.36
CA GLY A 215 9.67 -4.02 -1.95
C GLY A 215 11.08 -3.81 -2.53
N GLY A 216 11.55 -2.55 -2.53
CA GLY A 216 12.89 -2.22 -3.01
C GLY A 216 13.99 -2.82 -2.14
N LEU A 217 15.25 -2.81 -2.62
CA LEU A 217 16.39 -3.30 -1.83
C LEU A 217 16.54 -2.53 -0.51
N LEU A 218 16.51 -1.19 -0.58
CA LEU A 218 16.64 -0.33 0.59
C LEU A 218 15.50 -0.58 1.58
N GLU A 219 14.27 -0.60 1.09
CA GLU A 219 13.07 -0.89 1.88
C GLU A 219 13.18 -2.26 2.56
N THR A 220 13.55 -3.31 1.83
CA THR A 220 13.71 -4.66 2.36
C THR A 220 14.78 -4.71 3.46
N VAL A 221 15.91 -4.03 3.28
CA VAL A 221 16.97 -3.93 4.29
C VAL A 221 16.48 -3.18 5.53
N LEU A 222 15.77 -2.06 5.34
CA LEU A 222 15.21 -1.27 6.44
C LEU A 222 14.12 -2.04 7.19
N ALA A 223 13.26 -2.80 6.50
CA ALA A 223 12.29 -3.70 7.12
C ALA A 223 13.00 -4.78 7.96
N GLY A 224 14.09 -5.35 7.44
CA GLY A 224 14.96 -6.27 8.18
C GLY A 224 15.55 -5.65 9.45
N LEU A 225 16.09 -4.44 9.36
CA LEU A 225 16.64 -3.69 10.50
C LEU A 225 15.56 -3.33 11.53
N ALA A 226 14.39 -2.88 11.06
CA ALA A 226 13.25 -2.56 11.90
C ALA A 226 12.76 -3.80 12.65
N ALA A 227 12.56 -4.91 11.95
CA ALA A 227 12.16 -6.19 12.53
C ALA A 227 13.19 -6.69 13.57
N ALA A 228 14.48 -6.59 13.28
CA ALA A 228 15.54 -6.95 14.22
C ALA A 228 15.53 -6.04 15.47
N ALA A 229 15.31 -4.73 15.31
CA ALA A 229 15.22 -3.78 16.42
C ALA A 229 13.96 -4.01 17.29
N VAL A 230 12.82 -4.31 16.66
CA VAL A 230 11.58 -4.73 17.33
C VAL A 230 11.80 -6.00 18.14
N GLY A 231 12.46 -7.01 17.55
CA GLY A 231 12.87 -8.22 18.27
C GLY A 231 13.81 -7.91 19.44
N ALA A 232 14.76 -6.98 19.27
CA ALA A 232 15.65 -6.52 20.33
C ALA A 232 14.89 -5.87 21.49
N LEU A 233 13.91 -5.01 21.20
CA LEU A 233 13.03 -4.39 22.17
C LEU A 233 12.22 -5.44 22.94
N ALA A 234 11.53 -6.35 22.23
CA ALA A 234 10.78 -7.43 22.85
C ALA A 234 11.67 -8.32 23.73
N GLY A 235 12.89 -8.62 23.29
CA GLY A 235 13.87 -9.39 24.08
C GLY A 235 14.38 -8.68 25.33
N VAL A 236 14.32 -7.34 25.39
CA VAL A 236 14.62 -6.57 26.61
C VAL A 236 13.43 -6.58 27.56
N LEU A 237 12.20 -6.44 27.03
CA LEU A 237 10.97 -6.47 27.82
C LEU A 237 10.69 -7.85 28.44
N LEU A 238 10.94 -8.92 27.68
CA LEU A 238 10.70 -10.32 28.07
C LEU A 238 12.00 -11.05 28.37
N ASP A 239 12.86 -10.47 29.21
CA ASP A 239 14.15 -11.05 29.52
C ASP A 239 14.11 -12.12 30.64
N ALA A 240 15.27 -12.69 30.99
CA ALA A 240 15.33 -13.77 31.98
C ALA A 240 14.71 -13.40 33.34
N THR A 241 14.71 -12.12 33.74
CA THR A 241 14.09 -11.72 35.00
C THR A 241 12.58 -11.68 34.94
N PHE A 242 12.01 -11.38 33.78
CA PHE A 242 10.56 -11.48 33.55
C PHE A 242 10.13 -12.94 33.73
N TRP A 243 10.75 -13.86 33.00
CA TRP A 243 10.38 -15.28 33.01
C TRP A 243 10.59 -15.95 34.37
N GLY A 244 11.66 -15.60 35.09
CA GLY A 244 11.97 -16.15 36.42
C GLY A 244 10.91 -15.85 37.50
N ARG A 245 10.00 -14.89 37.27
CA ARG A 245 8.91 -14.59 38.22
C ARG A 245 7.72 -15.54 38.10
N PHE A 246 7.64 -16.30 37.00
CA PHE A 246 6.58 -17.27 36.75
C PHE A 246 7.02 -18.72 37.01
N THR A 247 8.29 -18.94 37.35
CA THR A 247 8.90 -20.27 37.62
C THR A 247 8.82 -20.69 39.08
N VAL A 248 7.83 -20.20 39.85
CA VAL A 248 7.76 -20.38 41.31
C VAL A 248 7.45 -21.84 41.72
N GLY A 249 8.25 -22.38 42.65
CA GLY A 249 8.11 -23.72 43.24
C GLY A 249 9.33 -24.61 42.97
N ALA A 250 9.65 -25.52 43.90
CA ALA A 250 10.64 -26.57 43.70
C ALA A 250 9.94 -27.95 43.73
N PRO A 251 9.86 -28.68 42.60
CA PRO A 251 10.31 -28.30 41.26
C PRO A 251 9.41 -27.24 40.58
N PRO A 252 9.95 -26.44 39.64
CA PRO A 252 9.21 -25.39 38.95
C PRO A 252 8.02 -25.99 38.19
N ARG A 253 6.83 -25.41 38.37
CA ARG A 253 5.59 -25.85 37.71
C ARG A 253 5.51 -25.26 36.29
N PRO A 254 5.73 -26.06 35.23
CA PRO A 254 5.80 -25.54 33.86
C PRO A 254 4.50 -24.91 33.38
N ALA A 255 3.35 -25.45 33.85
CA ALA A 255 2.03 -24.98 33.45
C ALA A 255 1.79 -23.50 33.80
N ARG A 256 2.27 -23.03 34.95
CA ARG A 256 2.11 -21.61 35.34
C ARG A 256 2.96 -20.70 34.47
N LEU A 257 4.19 -21.11 34.16
CA LEU A 257 5.08 -20.37 33.26
C LEU A 257 4.47 -20.28 31.86
N VAL A 258 4.03 -21.41 31.31
CA VAL A 258 3.48 -21.48 29.94
C VAL A 258 2.17 -20.72 29.84
N LEU A 259 1.21 -20.98 30.73
CA LEU A 259 -0.12 -20.37 30.62
C LEU A 259 -0.12 -18.90 31.07
N VAL A 260 0.34 -18.61 32.29
CA VAL A 260 0.27 -17.25 32.85
C VAL A 260 1.39 -16.38 32.31
N GLY A 261 2.62 -16.88 32.31
CA GLY A 261 3.76 -16.15 31.74
C GLY A 261 3.60 -15.92 30.24
N GLY A 262 3.10 -16.93 29.51
CA GLY A 262 2.77 -16.82 28.09
C GLY A 262 1.67 -15.79 27.80
N LEU A 263 0.60 -15.74 28.60
CA LEU A 263 -0.46 -14.74 28.46
C LEU A 263 0.07 -13.31 28.71
N VAL A 264 0.84 -13.10 29.77
CA VAL A 264 1.43 -11.78 30.10
C VAL A 264 2.41 -11.34 29.00
N ALA A 265 3.21 -12.27 28.49
CA ALA A 265 4.08 -12.04 27.34
C ALA A 265 3.27 -11.69 26.09
N GLY A 266 2.16 -12.40 25.83
CA GLY A 266 1.27 -12.12 24.70
C GLY A 266 0.70 -10.70 24.72
N VAL A 267 0.23 -10.20 25.86
CA VAL A 267 -0.22 -8.81 26.01
C VAL A 267 0.94 -7.81 25.77
N THR A 268 2.14 -8.15 26.22
CA THR A 268 3.33 -7.32 25.95
C THR A 268 3.67 -7.29 24.45
N LEU A 269 3.57 -8.44 23.78
CA LEU A 269 3.80 -8.54 22.34
C LEU A 269 2.70 -7.85 21.54
N LEU A 270 1.44 -7.83 22.02
CA LEU A 270 0.37 -7.03 21.43
C LEU A 270 0.71 -5.53 21.43
N LEU A 271 1.23 -5.02 22.55
CA LEU A 271 1.65 -3.63 22.67
C LEU A 271 2.80 -3.28 21.72
N VAL A 272 3.78 -4.18 21.57
CA VAL A 272 4.85 -4.03 20.59
C VAL A 272 4.27 -4.07 19.17
N ALA A 273 3.43 -5.06 18.86
CA ALA A 273 2.80 -5.25 17.55
C ALA A 273 1.97 -4.04 17.10
N ALA A 274 1.21 -3.44 18.03
CA ALA A 274 0.42 -2.25 17.76
C ALA A 274 1.26 -1.05 17.31
N GLY A 275 2.55 -1.00 17.71
CA GLY A 275 3.50 0.03 17.30
C GLY A 275 4.30 -0.30 16.05
N THR A 276 4.18 -1.52 15.50
CA THR A 276 4.98 -1.96 14.34
C THR A 276 4.15 -1.94 13.07
N GLY A 277 4.34 -0.91 12.25
CA GLY A 277 3.63 -0.71 10.99
C GLY A 277 2.85 0.61 10.94
N GLN A 278 2.54 1.04 9.72
CA GLN A 278 1.70 2.19 9.38
C GLN A 278 0.68 1.82 8.29
N SER A 279 -0.37 2.64 8.14
CA SER A 279 -1.44 2.47 7.13
C SER A 279 -2.08 1.07 7.05
N GLY A 280 -2.09 0.30 8.15
CA GLY A 280 -2.74 -1.01 8.22
C GLY A 280 -1.78 -2.19 8.33
N SER A 281 -0.49 -2.00 7.99
CA SER A 281 0.55 -3.05 8.13
C SER A 281 0.78 -3.51 9.58
N GLN A 282 0.32 -2.73 10.57
CA GLN A 282 0.32 -3.14 11.98
C GLN A 282 -0.76 -4.18 12.33
N LEU A 283 -1.87 -4.21 11.60
CA LEU A 283 -3.03 -5.04 11.94
C LEU A 283 -2.69 -6.54 11.90
N PRO A 284 -1.95 -7.06 10.90
CA PRO A 284 -1.51 -8.45 10.91
C PRO A 284 -0.70 -8.85 12.16
N ALA A 285 0.20 -7.98 12.62
CA ALA A 285 1.05 -8.25 13.78
C ALA A 285 0.24 -8.37 15.08
N LEU A 286 -0.90 -7.68 15.19
CA LEU A 286 -1.82 -7.79 16.33
C LEU A 286 -2.41 -9.20 16.49
N TRP A 287 -2.51 -9.96 15.40
CA TRP A 287 -3.01 -11.33 15.43
C TRP A 287 -1.88 -12.35 15.60
N THR A 288 -0.77 -12.15 14.89
CA THR A 288 0.29 -13.17 14.81
C THR A 288 1.26 -13.16 15.98
N LEU A 289 1.58 -12.00 16.57
CA LEU A 289 2.58 -11.90 17.64
C LEU A 289 2.08 -12.27 19.05
N PRO A 290 0.84 -12.00 19.49
CA PRO A 290 0.44 -12.36 20.86
C PRO A 290 0.52 -13.86 21.18
N PRO A 291 0.09 -14.80 20.31
CA PRO A 291 0.21 -16.23 20.58
C PRO A 291 1.67 -16.71 20.74
N VAL A 292 2.64 -15.99 20.17
CA VAL A 292 4.07 -16.28 20.30
C VAL A 292 4.55 -16.22 21.75
N GLY A 293 3.86 -15.48 22.63
CA GLY A 293 4.14 -15.46 24.06
C GLY A 293 4.16 -16.86 24.69
N PHE A 294 3.27 -17.75 24.26
CA PHE A 294 3.21 -19.14 24.74
C PHE A 294 4.37 -19.99 24.21
N VAL A 295 4.80 -19.75 22.95
CA VAL A 295 5.98 -20.40 22.36
C VAL A 295 7.24 -20.02 23.13
N LEU A 296 7.41 -18.73 23.43
CA LEU A 296 8.54 -18.21 24.22
C LEU A 296 8.55 -18.78 25.64
N ALA A 297 7.39 -18.90 26.27
CA ALA A 297 7.27 -19.48 27.61
C ALA A 297 7.69 -20.96 27.62
N ALA A 298 7.28 -21.74 26.61
CA ALA A 298 7.68 -23.14 26.46
C ALA A 298 9.19 -23.29 26.17
N LEU A 299 9.75 -22.42 25.34
CA LEU A 299 11.19 -22.36 25.07
C LEU A 299 12.00 -22.03 26.34
N HIS A 300 11.51 -21.10 27.16
CA HIS A 300 12.13 -20.78 28.44
C HIS A 300 12.06 -21.97 29.42
N ALA A 301 10.93 -22.67 29.48
CA ALA A 301 10.76 -23.89 30.27
C ALA A 301 11.76 -24.99 29.85
N ALA A 302 12.01 -25.15 28.55
CA ALA A 302 13.04 -26.06 28.05
C ALA A 302 14.46 -25.63 28.45
N ALA A 303 14.78 -24.34 28.36
CA ALA A 303 16.11 -23.83 28.71
C ALA A 303 16.46 -24.08 30.19
N LEU A 304 15.51 -23.81 31.11
CA LEU A 304 15.71 -24.03 32.54
C LEU A 304 16.10 -25.49 32.87
N ARG A 305 15.56 -26.45 32.12
CA ARG A 305 15.86 -27.89 32.28
C ARG A 305 17.27 -28.26 31.82
N THR A 306 17.89 -27.42 31.00
CA THR A 306 19.30 -27.57 30.57
C THR A 306 20.30 -26.86 31.51
N GLY A 307 19.84 -26.35 32.65
CA GLY A 307 20.69 -25.72 33.68
C GLY A 307 21.07 -24.26 33.40
N ARG A 308 20.55 -23.64 32.33
CA ARG A 308 20.78 -22.21 32.02
C ARG A 308 19.49 -21.54 31.52
N PRO A 309 19.05 -20.42 32.13
CA PRO A 309 17.88 -19.70 31.62
C PRO A 309 18.11 -19.20 30.19
N ALA A 310 17.05 -19.20 29.39
CA ALA A 310 17.13 -18.64 28.05
C ALA A 310 17.47 -17.15 28.13
N GLY A 311 18.54 -16.75 27.43
CA GLY A 311 18.88 -15.33 27.27
C GLY A 311 17.85 -14.61 26.38
N ARG A 312 18.19 -13.40 25.93
CA ARG A 312 17.30 -12.59 25.07
C ARG A 312 17.20 -13.11 23.62
N ALA A 313 18.10 -13.99 23.20
CA ALA A 313 18.24 -14.40 21.81
C ALA A 313 17.00 -15.12 21.22
N PRO A 314 16.32 -16.05 21.93
CA PRO A 314 15.11 -16.67 21.42
C PRO A 314 13.98 -15.67 21.14
N VAL A 315 13.76 -14.72 22.05
CA VAL A 315 12.76 -13.65 21.88
C VAL A 315 13.09 -12.78 20.68
N ARG A 316 14.36 -12.37 20.54
CA ARG A 316 14.84 -11.52 19.44
C ARG A 316 14.55 -12.12 18.08
N TRP A 317 14.93 -13.38 17.88
CA TRP A 317 14.77 -14.06 16.61
C TRP A 317 13.30 -14.35 16.29
N LEU A 318 12.55 -14.88 17.26
CA LEU A 318 11.17 -15.27 17.01
C LEU A 318 10.26 -14.06 16.74
N VAL A 319 10.36 -13.01 17.56
CA VAL A 319 9.56 -11.79 17.37
C VAL A 319 10.04 -11.01 16.15
N GLY A 320 11.36 -10.92 15.93
CA GLY A 320 11.90 -10.23 14.76
C GLY A 320 11.45 -10.88 13.45
N LEU A 321 11.58 -12.20 13.31
CA LEU A 321 11.11 -12.90 12.10
C LEU A 321 9.59 -12.83 11.93
N GLY A 322 8.82 -12.86 13.04
CA GLY A 322 7.38 -12.68 13.00
C GLY A 322 6.94 -11.28 12.56
N ALA A 323 7.69 -10.23 12.94
CA ALA A 323 7.45 -8.86 12.51
C ALA A 323 7.94 -8.58 11.08
N LEU A 324 8.93 -9.33 10.60
CA LEU A 324 9.52 -9.14 9.27
C LEU A 324 8.51 -9.34 8.14
N GLY A 325 7.64 -10.34 8.24
CA GLY A 325 6.66 -10.66 7.19
C GLY A 325 5.78 -9.47 6.80
N PRO A 326 4.96 -8.94 7.73
CA PRO A 326 4.13 -7.76 7.45
C PRO A 326 4.92 -6.49 7.09
N LEU A 327 6.17 -6.35 7.58
CA LEU A 327 6.97 -5.15 7.31
C LEU A 327 7.67 -5.16 5.95
N ALA A 328 8.02 -6.34 5.42
CA ALA A 328 8.80 -6.46 4.19
C ALA A 328 7.96 -6.91 2.98
N SER A 329 6.91 -7.70 3.22
CA SER A 329 6.19 -8.42 2.16
C SER A 329 4.90 -7.73 1.71
N THR A 330 4.56 -6.57 2.26
CA THR A 330 3.37 -5.80 1.89
C THR A 330 3.68 -4.33 1.76
N ASP A 331 3.11 -3.68 0.75
CA ASP A 331 3.11 -2.23 0.66
C ASP A 331 1.99 -1.66 1.56
N PRO A 332 2.29 -0.80 2.54
CA PRO A 332 1.26 -0.21 3.38
C PRO A 332 0.29 0.72 2.63
N GLU A 333 0.64 1.21 1.43
CA GLU A 333 -0.24 2.06 0.62
C GLU A 333 -1.30 1.25 -0.14
N GLU A 334 -0.98 0.00 -0.46
CA GLU A 334 -1.91 -0.94 -1.09
C GLU A 334 -2.87 -1.63 -0.08
N ILE A 335 -2.70 -1.43 1.24
CA ILE A 335 -3.64 -1.92 2.26
C ILE A 335 -4.77 -0.89 2.44
N THR A 336 -5.54 -0.66 1.37
CA THR A 336 -6.61 0.35 1.32
C THR A 336 -8.01 -0.23 1.10
N LEU A 337 -9.04 0.45 1.62
CA LEU A 337 -10.44 0.13 1.36
C LEU A 337 -10.80 0.16 -0.13
N LEU A 338 -10.10 0.98 -0.93
CA LEU A 338 -10.31 1.05 -2.39
C LEU A 338 -10.08 -0.31 -3.08
N LEU A 339 -9.28 -1.18 -2.47
CA LEU A 339 -8.91 -2.51 -3.00
C LEU A 339 -9.62 -3.67 -2.28
N VAL A 340 -10.59 -3.42 -1.39
CA VAL A 340 -11.25 -4.47 -0.58
C VAL A 340 -12.33 -5.25 -1.35
N GLY A 341 -12.85 -4.71 -2.45
CA GLY A 341 -13.94 -5.32 -3.22
C GLY A 341 -13.58 -6.57 -4.04
N SER A 342 -12.30 -6.91 -4.18
CA SER A 342 -11.81 -8.01 -5.02
C SER A 342 -10.74 -8.85 -4.29
N ARG A 343 -10.22 -9.92 -4.92
CA ARG A 343 -9.09 -10.73 -4.39
C ARG A 343 -7.75 -10.00 -4.56
N ASP A 344 -7.69 -8.77 -4.09
CA ASP A 344 -6.55 -7.88 -4.20
C ASP A 344 -5.62 -7.96 -2.96
N LEU A 345 -4.67 -7.04 -2.80
CA LEU A 345 -3.69 -7.07 -1.72
C LEU A 345 -4.34 -7.14 -0.32
N PRO A 346 -5.38 -6.36 0.03
CA PRO A 346 -6.04 -6.50 1.34
C PRO A 346 -6.55 -7.92 1.62
N PHE A 347 -7.10 -8.60 0.60
CA PHE A 347 -7.53 -9.99 0.70
C PHE A 347 -6.35 -10.92 0.99
N TRP A 348 -5.26 -10.79 0.24
CA TRP A 348 -4.06 -11.60 0.41
C TRP A 348 -3.35 -11.35 1.74
N VAL A 349 -3.32 -10.10 2.22
CA VAL A 349 -2.85 -9.75 3.57
C VAL A 349 -3.70 -10.42 4.64
N ALA A 350 -5.02 -10.46 4.48
CA ALA A 350 -5.90 -11.17 5.39
C ALA A 350 -5.65 -12.69 5.37
N VAL A 351 -5.43 -13.29 4.19
CA VAL A 351 -5.05 -14.71 4.04
C VAL A 351 -3.73 -15.01 4.74
N ALA A 352 -2.68 -14.22 4.50
CA ALA A 352 -1.38 -14.37 5.14
C ALA A 352 -1.47 -14.20 6.66
N THR A 353 -2.29 -13.26 7.14
CA THR A 353 -2.56 -13.03 8.56
C THR A 353 -3.26 -14.23 9.20
N ALA A 354 -4.30 -14.77 8.57
CA ALA A 354 -5.04 -15.93 9.06
C ALA A 354 -4.17 -17.19 9.10
N ALA A 355 -3.40 -17.44 8.05
CA ALA A 355 -2.43 -18.53 8.00
C ALA A 355 -1.32 -18.36 9.06
N GLY A 356 -0.79 -17.14 9.22
CA GLY A 356 0.20 -16.81 10.24
C GLY A 356 -0.33 -17.01 11.66
N LEU A 357 -1.59 -16.63 11.92
CA LEU A 357 -2.27 -16.88 13.20
C LEU A 357 -2.41 -18.38 13.47
N ALA A 358 -2.84 -19.16 12.48
CA ALA A 358 -2.94 -20.61 12.59
C ALA A 358 -1.57 -21.23 12.92
N VAL A 359 -0.51 -20.82 12.23
CA VAL A 359 0.88 -21.25 12.54
C VAL A 359 1.27 -20.86 13.96
N ALA A 360 1.01 -19.62 14.40
CA ALA A 360 1.34 -19.16 15.74
C ALA A 360 0.64 -19.98 16.83
N VAL A 361 -0.65 -20.31 16.64
CA VAL A 361 -1.42 -21.15 17.56
C VAL A 361 -0.93 -22.59 17.56
N LEU A 362 -0.66 -23.18 16.39
CA LEU A 362 -0.10 -24.54 16.28
C LEU A 362 1.28 -24.64 16.93
N LEU A 363 2.13 -23.64 16.76
CA LEU A 363 3.42 -23.54 17.44
C LEU A 363 3.24 -23.41 18.96
N ALA A 364 2.32 -22.57 19.42
CA ALA A 364 2.02 -22.40 20.85
C ALA A 364 1.58 -23.72 21.49
N ILE A 365 0.69 -24.47 20.83
CA ILE A 365 0.23 -25.79 21.29
C ILE A 365 1.38 -26.80 21.22
N GLY A 366 2.05 -26.93 20.06
CA GLY A 366 3.10 -27.92 19.84
C GLY A 366 4.29 -27.75 20.78
N TYR A 367 4.78 -26.52 20.96
CA TYR A 367 5.87 -26.22 21.87
C TYR A 367 5.39 -26.29 23.33
N GLY A 368 4.17 -25.83 23.64
CA GLY A 368 3.57 -25.96 24.97
C GLY A 368 3.45 -27.41 25.42
N VAL A 369 2.98 -28.30 24.54
CA VAL A 369 2.81 -29.73 24.81
C VAL A 369 4.15 -30.47 24.79
N GLY A 370 5.04 -30.17 23.83
CA GLY A 370 6.34 -30.84 23.69
C GLY A 370 7.38 -30.39 24.72
N LEU A 371 7.61 -29.07 24.79
CA LEU A 371 8.66 -28.44 25.57
C LEU A 371 8.18 -27.89 26.93
N GLY A 372 6.88 -27.68 27.10
CA GLY A 372 6.28 -27.23 28.36
C GLY A 372 6.03 -28.34 29.39
N ARG A 373 6.43 -29.59 29.13
CA ARG A 373 6.32 -30.69 30.11
C ARG A 373 7.50 -30.71 31.08
N SER A 374 7.25 -31.04 32.35
CA SER A 374 8.28 -31.10 33.41
C SER A 374 9.39 -32.13 33.15
N ARG A 375 9.07 -33.22 32.44
CA ARG A 375 10.00 -34.33 32.12
C ARG A 375 10.18 -34.60 30.62
N GLY A 376 9.81 -33.67 29.73
CA GLY A 376 9.94 -33.89 28.28
C GLY A 376 11.41 -33.88 27.80
N PRO A 377 11.78 -34.57 26.72
CA PRO A 377 13.10 -34.39 26.11
C PRO A 377 13.26 -32.96 25.55
N VAL A 378 14.45 -32.37 25.67
CA VAL A 378 14.83 -31.13 24.97
C VAL A 378 15.68 -31.51 23.76
N PRO A 379 15.33 -31.10 22.53
CA PRO A 379 16.12 -31.41 21.35
C PRO A 379 17.59 -30.98 21.50
N SER A 380 18.50 -31.83 21.02
CA SER A 380 19.92 -31.48 20.99
C SER A 380 20.16 -30.28 20.06
N ARG A 381 21.27 -29.57 20.27
CA ARG A 381 21.65 -28.44 19.40
C ARG A 381 21.77 -28.83 17.93
N ARG A 382 22.25 -30.06 17.64
CA ARG A 382 22.34 -30.57 16.26
C ARG A 382 20.96 -30.73 15.65
N VAL A 383 20.02 -31.37 16.36
CA VAL A 383 18.64 -31.55 15.90
C VAL A 383 17.97 -30.19 15.68
N ALA A 384 18.06 -29.27 16.65
CA ALA A 384 17.49 -27.93 16.50
C ALA A 384 18.10 -27.13 15.33
N GLY A 385 19.41 -27.29 15.09
CA GLY A 385 20.09 -26.68 13.94
C GLY A 385 19.63 -27.24 12.61
N VAL A 386 19.49 -28.57 12.50
CA VAL A 386 18.93 -29.23 11.31
C VAL A 386 17.49 -28.80 11.09
N THR A 387 16.66 -28.75 12.13
CA THR A 387 15.27 -28.26 12.02
C THR A 387 15.22 -26.83 11.49
N ALA A 388 16.02 -25.91 12.05
CA ALA A 388 16.06 -24.53 11.57
C ALA A 388 16.52 -24.43 10.11
N LEU A 389 17.51 -25.23 9.70
CA LEU A 389 18.01 -25.26 8.33
C LEU A 389 16.97 -25.83 7.35
N VAL A 390 16.30 -26.92 7.71
CA VAL A 390 15.24 -27.53 6.90
C VAL A 390 14.07 -26.57 6.71
N VAL A 391 13.64 -25.91 7.80
CA VAL A 391 12.59 -24.88 7.71
C VAL A 391 13.04 -23.71 6.83
N LEU A 392 14.27 -23.23 6.99
CA LEU A 392 14.82 -22.16 6.14
C LEU A 392 14.81 -22.56 4.66
N ALA A 393 15.28 -23.76 4.35
CA ALA A 393 15.28 -24.30 2.99
C ALA A 393 13.85 -24.43 2.44
N ALA A 394 12.89 -24.89 3.25
CA ALA A 394 11.49 -24.99 2.85
C ALA A 394 10.87 -23.61 2.57
N VAL A 395 11.12 -22.61 3.44
CA VAL A 395 10.64 -21.23 3.22
C VAL A 395 11.28 -20.62 1.97
N ALA A 396 12.58 -20.85 1.74
CA ALA A 396 13.26 -20.41 0.53
C ALA A 396 12.70 -21.08 -0.73
N LEU A 397 12.41 -22.38 -0.69
CA LEU A 397 11.76 -23.12 -1.78
C LEU A 397 10.36 -22.57 -2.07
N VAL A 398 9.58 -22.25 -1.04
CA VAL A 398 8.27 -21.61 -1.20
C VAL A 398 8.44 -20.25 -1.87
N GLY A 399 9.36 -19.40 -1.40
CA GLY A 399 9.57 -18.07 -1.96
C GLY A 399 10.05 -18.08 -3.42
N LEU A 400 10.89 -19.04 -3.79
CA LEU A 400 11.40 -19.19 -5.16
C LEU A 400 10.42 -19.89 -6.11
N GLY A 401 9.53 -20.73 -5.58
CA GLY A 401 8.61 -21.55 -6.39
C GLY A 401 7.18 -21.02 -6.44
N ALA A 402 6.53 -20.90 -5.29
CA ALA A 402 5.12 -20.52 -5.16
C ALA A 402 4.89 -19.08 -4.69
N GLY A 403 5.96 -18.38 -4.29
CA GLY A 403 5.95 -16.98 -3.86
C GLY A 403 6.18 -16.00 -5.01
N GLN A 404 6.50 -14.76 -4.65
CA GLN A 404 6.78 -13.66 -5.58
C GLN A 404 8.28 -13.31 -5.57
N PRO A 405 9.13 -14.00 -6.35
CA PRO A 405 10.56 -13.75 -6.35
C PRO A 405 10.90 -12.42 -7.04
N GLY A 406 11.77 -11.63 -6.41
CA GLY A 406 12.23 -10.36 -6.95
C GLY A 406 12.21 -9.24 -5.91
N LEU A 407 12.59 -8.05 -6.35
CA LEU A 407 12.42 -6.81 -5.61
C LEU A 407 11.49 -5.91 -6.42
N HIS A 408 10.44 -5.41 -5.78
CA HIS A 408 9.40 -4.59 -6.40
C HIS A 408 9.44 -3.19 -5.78
N GLY A 409 10.60 -2.54 -5.92
CA GLY A 409 10.81 -1.19 -5.41
C GLY A 409 10.11 -0.13 -6.22
N GLU A 410 9.99 1.06 -5.62
CA GLU A 410 9.46 2.24 -6.29
C GLU A 410 10.25 2.57 -7.57
N ARG A 411 9.53 3.06 -8.56
CA ARG A 411 10.12 3.74 -9.71
C ARG A 411 9.94 5.24 -9.54
N LEU A 412 10.73 5.99 -10.29
CA LEU A 412 10.73 7.44 -10.30
C LEU A 412 10.24 7.90 -11.67
N PHE A 413 9.30 8.83 -11.68
CA PHE A 413 8.84 9.51 -12.88
C PHE A 413 9.54 10.87 -12.97
N VAL A 414 10.48 10.98 -13.92
CA VAL A 414 11.38 12.11 -14.06
C VAL A 414 10.89 13.02 -15.17
N VAL A 415 10.33 14.18 -14.81
CA VAL A 415 9.85 15.17 -15.77
C VAL A 415 10.99 16.11 -16.15
N LEU A 416 11.27 16.24 -17.44
CA LEU A 416 12.32 17.13 -17.95
C LEU A 416 11.82 18.58 -18.03
N ARG A 417 12.76 19.53 -17.97
CA ARG A 417 12.48 20.97 -17.98
C ARG A 417 12.08 21.48 -19.36
N GLU A 418 12.74 20.99 -20.41
CA GLU A 418 12.32 21.23 -21.79
C GLU A 418 11.06 20.41 -22.06
N GLN A 419 9.96 21.06 -22.47
CA GLN A 419 8.79 20.40 -23.03
C GLN A 419 8.64 20.89 -24.48
N ALA A 420 7.99 20.11 -25.35
CA ALA A 420 7.89 20.47 -26.76
C ALA A 420 7.09 21.76 -26.97
N ASP A 421 7.58 22.63 -27.85
CA ASP A 421 6.85 23.82 -28.26
C ASP A 421 5.82 23.49 -29.35
N LEU A 422 4.55 23.50 -28.95
CA LEU A 422 3.40 23.24 -29.81
C LEU A 422 2.72 24.53 -30.29
N THR A 423 3.31 25.70 -30.02
CA THR A 423 2.80 26.96 -30.54
C THR A 423 3.01 27.07 -32.05
N GLY A 424 2.12 27.82 -32.71
CA GLY A 424 2.20 28.06 -34.14
C GLY A 424 1.91 26.83 -35.02
N ILE A 425 1.35 25.74 -34.47
CA ILE A 425 0.80 24.65 -35.28
C ILE A 425 -0.48 25.15 -35.95
N PRO A 426 -0.55 25.19 -37.29
CA PRO A 426 -1.73 25.69 -37.98
C PRO A 426 -2.95 24.82 -37.69
N ALA A 427 -4.14 25.44 -37.58
CA ALA A 427 -5.39 24.71 -37.47
C ALA A 427 -5.66 23.79 -38.68
N GLY A 428 -4.98 23.98 -39.82
CA GLY A 428 -5.17 23.17 -41.01
C GLY A 428 -6.55 23.36 -41.66
N ALA A 429 -6.89 22.51 -42.63
CA ALA A 429 -8.22 22.48 -43.22
C ALA A 429 -9.25 21.93 -42.20
N PRO A 430 -10.52 22.38 -42.23
CA PRO A 430 -11.55 21.79 -41.37
C PRO A 430 -11.72 20.28 -41.61
N GLY A 431 -12.01 19.55 -40.53
CA GLY A 431 -12.33 18.13 -40.57
C GLY A 431 -11.14 17.16 -40.53
N PRO A 432 -11.36 15.87 -40.85
CA PRO A 432 -10.43 14.79 -40.52
C PRO A 432 -9.02 14.98 -41.10
N ALA A 433 -8.92 15.36 -42.37
CA ALA A 433 -7.62 15.49 -43.04
C ALA A 433 -6.72 16.57 -42.41
N GLY A 434 -7.30 17.72 -42.04
CA GLY A 434 -6.53 18.77 -41.36
C GLY A 434 -6.16 18.39 -39.94
N ARG A 435 -7.08 17.73 -39.21
CA ARG A 435 -6.79 17.17 -37.90
C ARG A 435 -5.63 16.15 -37.95
N ASP A 436 -5.63 15.23 -38.92
CA ASP A 436 -4.60 14.20 -39.04
C ASP A 436 -3.21 14.79 -39.36
N ALA A 437 -3.17 15.83 -40.18
CA ALA A 437 -1.94 16.59 -40.42
C ALA A 437 -1.41 17.26 -39.15
N ARG A 438 -2.30 17.81 -38.29
CA ARG A 438 -1.89 18.37 -36.99
C ARG A 438 -1.37 17.30 -36.05
N VAL A 439 -2.02 16.13 -35.96
CA VAL A 439 -1.55 15.03 -35.10
C VAL A 439 -0.14 14.60 -35.49
N ALA A 440 0.12 14.46 -36.79
CA ALA A 440 1.45 14.09 -37.29
C ALA A 440 2.52 15.14 -36.93
N GLU A 441 2.19 16.43 -37.04
CA GLU A 441 3.11 17.51 -36.67
C GLU A 441 3.37 17.59 -35.16
N VAL A 442 2.33 17.46 -34.34
CA VAL A 442 2.44 17.41 -32.87
C VAL A 442 3.34 16.24 -32.46
N HIS A 443 3.07 15.04 -32.97
CA HIS A 443 3.88 13.85 -32.71
C HIS A 443 5.35 14.08 -33.09
N ARG A 444 5.62 14.62 -34.28
CA ARG A 444 6.99 14.91 -34.75
C ARG A 444 7.74 15.85 -33.81
N ARG A 445 7.11 16.94 -33.36
CA ARG A 445 7.74 17.92 -32.45
C ARG A 445 8.01 17.33 -31.07
N LEU A 446 7.08 16.52 -30.54
CA LEU A 446 7.25 15.84 -29.26
C LEU A 446 8.42 14.86 -29.30
N VAL A 447 8.43 13.95 -30.27
CA VAL A 447 9.50 12.96 -30.44
C VAL A 447 10.85 13.64 -30.63
N ALA A 448 10.95 14.64 -31.52
CA ALA A 448 12.20 15.36 -31.76
C ALA A 448 12.73 16.10 -30.52
N THR A 449 11.83 16.64 -29.67
CA THR A 449 12.21 17.29 -28.41
C THR A 449 12.71 16.26 -27.40
N ALA A 450 11.97 15.15 -27.24
CA ALA A 450 12.33 14.09 -26.32
C ALA A 450 13.66 13.43 -26.68
N ASP A 451 13.88 13.05 -27.94
CA ASP A 451 15.13 12.44 -28.38
C ASP A 451 16.34 13.33 -28.12
N ARG A 452 16.25 14.62 -28.44
CA ARG A 452 17.33 15.58 -28.19
C ARG A 452 17.61 15.77 -26.69
N SER A 453 16.57 16.09 -25.93
CA SER A 453 16.72 16.52 -24.53
C SER A 453 16.96 15.37 -23.56
N GLN A 454 16.48 14.16 -23.86
CA GLN A 454 16.66 12.98 -23.01
C GLN A 454 17.99 12.25 -23.25
N ALA A 455 18.66 12.46 -24.39
CA ALA A 455 19.85 11.68 -24.78
C ALA A 455 20.97 11.65 -23.72
N GLY A 456 21.20 12.76 -23.02
CA GLY A 456 22.18 12.82 -21.93
C GLY A 456 21.78 11.92 -20.75
N LEU A 457 20.56 12.09 -20.26
CA LEU A 457 20.04 11.36 -19.11
C LEU A 457 19.89 9.86 -19.41
N ARG A 458 19.38 9.47 -20.58
CA ARG A 458 19.27 8.07 -21.01
C ARG A 458 20.62 7.36 -20.96
N ARG A 459 21.68 7.99 -21.49
CA ARG A 459 23.04 7.45 -21.44
C ARG A 459 23.55 7.26 -20.02
N ASP A 460 23.29 8.22 -19.13
CA ASP A 460 23.72 8.12 -17.73
C ASP A 460 22.96 7.02 -16.96
N LEU A 461 21.65 6.88 -17.19
CA LEU A 461 20.84 5.80 -16.61
C LEU A 461 21.33 4.42 -17.07
N THR A 462 21.60 4.24 -18.37
CA THR A 462 22.18 3.00 -18.90
C THR A 462 23.54 2.69 -18.27
N ARG A 463 24.42 3.69 -18.11
CA ARG A 463 25.73 3.50 -17.46
C ARG A 463 25.59 3.05 -16.00
N LEU A 464 24.58 3.55 -15.30
CA LEU A 464 24.27 3.18 -13.93
C LEU A 464 23.50 1.85 -13.81
N ARG A 465 23.13 1.22 -14.93
CA ARG A 465 22.30 0.01 -14.99
C ARG A 465 20.95 0.21 -14.31
N LEU A 466 20.36 1.39 -14.52
CA LEU A 466 19.00 1.70 -14.11
C LEU A 466 18.08 1.50 -15.32
N ASP A 467 17.17 0.53 -15.21
CA ASP A 467 16.17 0.30 -16.25
C ASP A 467 15.27 1.53 -16.34
N HIS A 468 14.97 1.94 -17.58
CA HIS A 468 14.22 3.16 -17.82
C HIS A 468 13.35 3.08 -19.08
N THR A 469 12.25 3.80 -19.04
CA THR A 469 11.26 3.93 -20.11
C THR A 469 11.13 5.42 -20.49
N PRO A 470 11.49 5.82 -21.71
CA PRO A 470 11.33 7.20 -22.17
C PRO A 470 9.90 7.50 -22.62
N TYR A 471 9.48 8.74 -22.45
CA TYR A 471 8.18 9.27 -22.87
C TYR A 471 8.36 10.59 -23.62
N TYR A 472 7.68 10.77 -24.74
CA TYR A 472 7.70 12.00 -25.53
C TYR A 472 6.50 12.92 -25.25
N LEU A 473 5.34 12.37 -24.88
CA LEU A 473 4.09 13.14 -24.77
C LEU A 473 4.11 14.11 -23.58
N VAL A 474 4.53 13.62 -22.42
CA VAL A 474 5.24 14.45 -21.44
C VAL A 474 6.69 14.11 -21.63
N ASN A 475 7.55 15.10 -21.85
CA ASN A 475 8.98 14.85 -21.98
C ASN A 475 9.52 14.38 -20.62
N ALA A 476 9.60 13.06 -20.44
CA ALA A 476 9.82 12.41 -19.17
C ALA A 476 10.47 11.04 -19.33
N ILE A 477 11.01 10.51 -18.25
CA ILE A 477 11.57 9.16 -18.17
C ILE A 477 11.09 8.50 -16.88
N GLU A 478 10.48 7.31 -16.98
CA GLU A 478 10.31 6.43 -15.81
C GLU A 478 11.59 5.62 -15.61
N THR A 479 12.12 5.53 -14.39
CA THR A 479 13.34 4.77 -14.10
C THR A 479 13.27 4.11 -12.73
N ASP A 480 14.01 3.01 -12.55
CA ASP A 480 14.22 2.44 -11.22
C ASP A 480 14.96 3.44 -10.32
N GLY A 481 14.55 3.56 -9.07
CA GLY A 481 15.30 4.40 -8.14
C GLY A 481 14.69 4.54 -6.76
N GLY A 482 15.56 4.58 -5.74
CA GLY A 482 15.21 4.96 -4.38
C GLY A 482 15.69 6.38 -4.01
N PRO A 483 15.70 6.74 -2.71
CA PRO A 483 16.05 8.08 -2.23
C PRO A 483 17.38 8.63 -2.75
N GLY A 484 18.39 7.78 -2.92
CA GLY A 484 19.70 8.17 -3.47
C GLY A 484 19.65 8.55 -4.95
N VAL A 485 18.97 7.74 -5.78
CA VAL A 485 18.77 8.02 -7.22
C VAL A 485 17.91 9.27 -7.39
N ARG A 486 16.84 9.39 -6.59
CA ARG A 486 16.00 10.59 -6.55
C ARG A 486 16.80 11.85 -6.23
N ALA A 487 17.67 11.81 -5.21
CA ALA A 487 18.51 12.95 -4.85
C ALA A 487 19.52 13.32 -5.95
N TRP A 488 20.05 12.34 -6.69
CA TRP A 488 20.92 12.57 -7.85
C TRP A 488 20.15 13.20 -9.02
N LEU A 489 18.99 12.63 -9.40
CA LEU A 489 18.13 13.14 -10.46
C LEU A 489 17.67 14.58 -10.19
N SER A 490 17.24 14.88 -8.97
CA SER A 490 16.75 16.21 -8.59
C SER A 490 17.80 17.31 -8.66
N ARG A 491 19.10 16.97 -8.74
CA ARG A 491 20.20 17.94 -8.87
C ARG A 491 20.62 18.17 -10.32
N ARG A 492 20.06 17.42 -11.28
CA ARG A 492 20.41 17.56 -12.69
C ARG A 492 19.75 18.80 -13.31
N PRO A 493 20.47 19.61 -14.10
CA PRO A 493 19.93 20.87 -14.64
C PRO A 493 18.74 20.66 -15.60
N GLU A 494 18.73 19.55 -16.35
CA GLU A 494 17.67 19.19 -17.29
C GLU A 494 16.41 18.64 -16.63
N VAL A 495 16.47 18.25 -15.35
CA VAL A 495 15.33 17.68 -14.62
C VAL A 495 14.53 18.81 -13.95
N ALA A 496 13.21 18.82 -14.17
CA ALA A 496 12.31 19.75 -13.52
C ALA A 496 11.73 19.18 -12.22
N ARG A 497 11.26 17.92 -12.27
CA ARG A 497 10.60 17.24 -11.14
C ARG A 497 10.93 15.75 -11.14
N VAL A 498 10.99 15.18 -9.94
CA VAL A 498 11.10 13.73 -9.74
C VAL A 498 9.94 13.29 -8.85
N LEU A 499 8.96 12.66 -9.48
CA LEU A 499 7.77 12.12 -8.83
C LEU A 499 7.98 10.64 -8.53
N VAL A 500 7.17 10.10 -7.61
CA VAL A 500 7.11 8.65 -7.38
C VAL A 500 6.22 8.05 -8.47
N SER A 501 6.64 6.95 -9.05
CA SER A 501 5.84 6.12 -9.95
C SER A 501 5.60 4.79 -9.24
N GLN A 502 4.47 4.70 -8.53
CA GLN A 502 4.16 3.52 -7.74
C GLN A 502 3.91 2.32 -8.64
N ARG A 503 4.53 1.19 -8.32
CA ARG A 503 4.23 -0.09 -8.97
C ARG A 503 3.56 -0.99 -7.96
N LEU A 504 2.33 -1.38 -8.28
CA LEU A 504 1.61 -2.36 -7.48
C LEU A 504 2.43 -3.64 -7.38
N ARG A 505 2.52 -4.19 -6.18
CA ARG A 505 3.15 -5.48 -5.96
C ARG A 505 2.36 -6.58 -6.66
N PRO A 506 3.04 -7.62 -7.17
CA PRO A 506 2.37 -8.74 -7.79
C PRO A 506 1.50 -9.51 -6.78
N LEU A 507 0.37 -10.01 -7.26
CA LEU A 507 -0.54 -10.85 -6.48
C LEU A 507 -0.24 -12.34 -6.70
N PRO A 508 -0.45 -13.21 -5.71
CA PRO A 508 -0.33 -14.67 -5.87
C PRO A 508 -1.24 -15.28 -6.93
N ALA A 509 -2.39 -14.66 -7.15
CA ALA A 509 -3.29 -15.00 -8.25
C ALA A 509 -4.01 -13.73 -8.72
N PRO A 510 -4.32 -13.62 -10.02
CA PRO A 510 -5.10 -12.50 -10.53
C PRO A 510 -6.50 -12.46 -9.89
N PRO A 511 -7.11 -11.27 -9.77
CA PRO A 511 -8.49 -11.16 -9.31
C PRO A 511 -9.43 -11.88 -10.28
N PRO A 512 -10.55 -12.43 -9.78
CA PRO A 512 -11.59 -12.99 -10.65
C PRO A 512 -12.16 -11.90 -11.55
N VAL A 513 -12.64 -12.30 -12.74
CA VAL A 513 -13.34 -11.39 -13.66
C VAL A 513 -14.67 -10.98 -13.04
N SER A 514 -14.94 -9.67 -13.02
CA SER A 514 -16.22 -9.12 -12.59
C SER A 514 -17.24 -9.26 -13.71
N HIS A 515 -18.34 -9.97 -13.44
CA HIS A 515 -19.39 -10.25 -14.43
C HIS A 515 -20.67 -9.48 -14.11
N GLY A 516 -21.42 -9.13 -15.16
CA GLY A 516 -22.79 -8.63 -15.02
C GLY A 516 -23.78 -9.78 -14.95
N ASP A 517 -24.76 -9.70 -14.07
CA ASP A 517 -25.83 -10.68 -13.89
C ASP A 517 -27.16 -10.25 -14.52
N GLN A 518 -27.24 -9.03 -15.06
CA GLN A 518 -28.45 -8.52 -15.71
C GLN A 518 -28.52 -8.94 -17.18
N PRO A 519 -29.73 -9.18 -17.72
CA PRO A 519 -29.94 -9.50 -19.13
C PRO A 519 -29.70 -8.27 -20.03
N PRO A 520 -29.52 -8.47 -21.35
CA PRO A 520 -29.48 -7.36 -22.30
C PRO A 520 -30.77 -6.53 -22.25
N PRO A 521 -30.69 -5.20 -22.42
CA PRO A 521 -31.88 -4.36 -22.46
C PRO A 521 -32.70 -4.65 -23.72
N THR A 522 -34.02 -4.41 -23.62
CA THR A 522 -34.97 -4.63 -24.72
C THR A 522 -35.21 -3.38 -25.57
N GLY A 523 -34.58 -2.25 -25.21
CA GLY A 523 -34.69 -0.97 -25.89
C GLY A 523 -33.72 0.06 -25.30
N PRO A 524 -33.75 1.32 -25.76
CA PRO A 524 -32.91 2.38 -25.23
C PRO A 524 -33.02 2.50 -23.71
N ALA A 525 -31.87 2.51 -23.03
CA ALA A 525 -31.82 2.76 -21.60
C ALA A 525 -32.32 4.18 -21.28
N TRP A 526 -32.85 4.39 -20.07
CA TRP A 526 -33.46 5.66 -19.68
C TRP A 526 -32.53 6.87 -19.86
N ASN A 527 -31.22 6.69 -19.66
CA ASN A 527 -30.21 7.73 -19.79
C ASN A 527 -30.01 8.15 -21.25
N ILE A 528 -30.08 7.18 -22.18
CA ILE A 528 -30.04 7.42 -23.63
C ILE A 528 -31.23 8.28 -24.06
N SER A 529 -32.43 7.93 -23.61
CA SER A 529 -33.64 8.72 -23.90
C SER A 529 -33.65 10.07 -23.21
N LEU A 530 -33.12 10.17 -21.97
CA LEU A 530 -33.08 11.44 -21.24
C LEU A 530 -32.27 12.52 -21.98
N ILE A 531 -31.13 12.13 -22.56
CA ILE A 531 -30.26 13.05 -23.33
C ILE A 531 -30.66 13.12 -24.81
N GLY A 532 -31.70 12.41 -25.24
CA GLY A 532 -32.21 12.44 -26.62
C GLY A 532 -31.36 11.71 -27.67
N ALA A 533 -30.46 10.81 -27.26
CA ALA A 533 -29.60 10.09 -28.20
C ALA A 533 -30.37 9.10 -29.09
N ASP A 534 -31.42 8.47 -28.55
CA ASP A 534 -32.35 7.62 -29.31
C ASP A 534 -33.06 8.39 -30.44
N ARG A 535 -33.42 9.65 -30.20
CA ARG A 535 -33.99 10.55 -31.22
C ARG A 535 -32.99 10.91 -32.30
N VAL A 536 -31.70 11.05 -31.97
CA VAL A 536 -30.66 11.29 -32.98
C VAL A 536 -30.61 10.14 -33.98
N TRP A 537 -30.63 8.88 -33.50
CA TRP A 537 -30.55 7.73 -34.39
C TRP A 537 -31.84 7.55 -35.21
N SER A 538 -33.00 7.68 -34.56
CA SER A 538 -34.30 7.40 -35.18
C SER A 538 -34.81 8.52 -36.08
N GLU A 539 -34.54 9.78 -35.76
CA GLU A 539 -35.03 10.93 -36.53
C GLU A 539 -33.98 11.53 -37.47
N LEU A 540 -32.69 11.50 -37.10
CA LEU A 540 -31.61 12.12 -37.89
C LEU A 540 -30.75 11.10 -38.65
N GLY A 541 -30.88 9.80 -38.35
CA GLY A 541 -30.08 8.73 -38.99
C GLY A 541 -28.59 8.80 -38.68
N VAL A 542 -28.19 9.56 -37.66
CA VAL A 542 -26.79 9.76 -37.26
C VAL A 542 -26.46 8.78 -36.14
N THR A 543 -25.39 7.99 -36.23
CA THR A 543 -25.06 6.97 -35.22
C THR A 543 -23.64 7.06 -34.66
N GLY A 544 -22.83 8.03 -35.09
CA GLY A 544 -21.40 8.12 -34.75
C GLY A 544 -20.48 7.47 -35.80
N SER A 545 -21.04 6.98 -36.90
CA SER A 545 -20.28 6.34 -37.99
C SER A 545 -19.15 7.23 -38.52
N GLY A 546 -17.96 6.65 -38.71
CA GLY A 546 -16.76 7.36 -39.18
C GLY A 546 -15.96 8.07 -38.08
N VAL A 547 -16.41 8.03 -36.82
CA VAL A 547 -15.66 8.53 -35.66
C VAL A 547 -15.12 7.35 -34.85
N VAL A 548 -13.89 7.47 -34.36
CA VAL A 548 -13.25 6.53 -33.44
C VAL A 548 -13.16 7.14 -32.05
N VAL A 549 -13.71 6.45 -31.06
CA VAL A 549 -13.63 6.77 -29.64
C VAL A 549 -12.51 5.93 -29.00
N GLY A 550 -11.50 6.59 -28.45
CA GLY A 550 -10.48 5.98 -27.61
C GLY A 550 -10.96 5.88 -26.16
N THR A 551 -10.66 4.76 -25.51
CA THR A 551 -10.84 4.59 -24.06
C THR A 551 -9.52 4.20 -23.41
N SER A 552 -9.17 4.87 -22.31
CA SER A 552 -8.09 4.46 -21.41
C SER A 552 -8.71 4.16 -20.06
N ASP A 553 -8.78 2.89 -19.68
CA ASP A 553 -9.54 2.43 -18.50
C ASP A 553 -8.97 1.10 -17.95
N SER A 554 -9.76 0.29 -17.22
CA SER A 554 -9.38 -1.02 -16.67
C SER A 554 -9.29 -2.14 -17.71
N GLY A 555 -9.70 -1.86 -18.94
CA GLY A 555 -9.79 -2.80 -20.04
C GLY A 555 -11.13 -2.76 -20.76
N VAL A 556 -11.32 -3.64 -21.74
CA VAL A 556 -12.59 -3.80 -22.45
C VAL A 556 -12.78 -5.27 -22.80
N ASP A 557 -13.91 -5.87 -22.44
CA ASP A 557 -14.33 -7.15 -23.00
C ASP A 557 -14.69 -6.98 -24.49
N GLY A 558 -13.70 -7.17 -25.37
CA GLY A 558 -13.88 -7.04 -26.81
C GLY A 558 -14.75 -8.12 -27.44
N ALA A 559 -15.06 -9.20 -26.71
CA ALA A 559 -15.97 -10.25 -27.17
C ALA A 559 -17.43 -9.97 -26.77
N HIS A 560 -17.68 -8.96 -25.94
CA HIS A 560 -19.03 -8.61 -25.50
C HIS A 560 -19.94 -8.28 -26.70
N PRO A 561 -21.15 -8.87 -26.82
CA PRO A 561 -22.02 -8.69 -27.99
C PRO A 561 -22.34 -7.24 -28.34
N ALA A 562 -22.46 -6.37 -27.33
CA ALA A 562 -22.72 -4.94 -27.54
C ALA A 562 -21.49 -4.14 -28.02
N LEU A 563 -20.27 -4.66 -27.91
CA LEU A 563 -19.02 -3.92 -28.19
C LEU A 563 -18.20 -4.52 -29.32
N ALA A 564 -18.28 -5.83 -29.55
CA ALA A 564 -17.43 -6.57 -30.49
C ALA A 564 -17.48 -5.99 -31.91
N GLY A 565 -18.67 -5.58 -32.39
CA GLY A 565 -18.84 -5.01 -33.72
C GLY A 565 -18.21 -3.62 -33.92
N GLY A 566 -17.97 -2.88 -32.83
CA GLY A 566 -17.36 -1.55 -32.85
C GLY A 566 -15.84 -1.55 -32.75
N PHE A 567 -15.21 -2.69 -32.44
CA PHE A 567 -13.75 -2.73 -32.29
C PHE A 567 -13.08 -2.45 -33.63
N ARG A 568 -12.22 -1.41 -33.67
CA ARG A 568 -11.56 -0.99 -34.92
C ARG A 568 -10.65 -2.06 -35.51
N GLY A 569 -10.10 -2.96 -34.67
CA GLY A 569 -9.22 -4.04 -35.09
C GLY A 569 -7.83 -3.58 -35.56
N GLY A 570 -7.02 -4.53 -36.03
CA GLY A 570 -5.61 -4.31 -36.37
C GLY A 570 -4.67 -4.40 -35.17
N ALA A 571 -3.37 -4.38 -35.44
CA ALA A 571 -2.34 -4.54 -34.40
C ALA A 571 -2.16 -3.29 -33.51
N ASP A 572 -2.81 -2.17 -33.84
CA ASP A 572 -2.62 -0.84 -33.26
C ASP A 572 -3.93 -0.22 -32.73
N SER A 573 -4.88 -1.06 -32.29
CA SER A 573 -6.14 -0.61 -31.67
C SER A 573 -6.33 -1.08 -30.23
N TRP A 574 -5.34 -1.78 -29.69
CA TRP A 574 -5.35 -2.26 -28.32
C TRP A 574 -3.94 -2.21 -27.73
N TYR A 575 -3.80 -1.67 -26.53
CA TYR A 575 -2.53 -1.69 -25.80
C TYR A 575 -2.76 -1.98 -24.32
N ASP A 576 -2.09 -3.01 -23.82
CA ASP A 576 -2.11 -3.37 -22.41
C ASP A 576 -0.69 -3.25 -21.84
N PRO A 577 -0.34 -2.13 -21.19
CA PRO A 577 0.97 -1.93 -20.60
C PRO A 577 1.25 -2.83 -19.38
N TRP A 578 0.23 -3.50 -18.83
CA TRP A 578 0.31 -4.36 -17.64
C TRP A 578 0.58 -5.82 -17.98
N GLU A 579 -0.33 -6.47 -18.71
CA GLU A 579 -0.21 -7.88 -19.09
C GLU A 579 0.40 -8.09 -20.48
N GLN A 580 0.63 -7.02 -21.26
CA GLN A 580 1.09 -7.09 -22.66
C GLN A 580 0.15 -7.95 -23.54
N SER A 581 -1.13 -7.94 -23.20
CA SER A 581 -2.16 -8.66 -23.94
C SER A 581 -2.31 -8.10 -25.36
N ARG A 582 -2.55 -9.00 -26.33
CA ARG A 582 -2.76 -8.65 -27.73
C ARG A 582 -4.24 -8.49 -28.10
N THR A 583 -5.13 -8.82 -27.17
CA THR A 583 -6.57 -8.87 -27.41
C THR A 583 -7.29 -8.12 -26.30
N PRO A 584 -8.34 -7.33 -26.62
CA PRO A 584 -9.12 -6.66 -25.60
C PRO A 584 -9.63 -7.63 -24.53
N GLY A 585 -9.34 -7.32 -23.28
CA GLY A 585 -9.85 -8.00 -22.11
C GLY A 585 -10.07 -7.01 -20.97
N ASP A 586 -10.94 -7.38 -20.04
CA ASP A 586 -11.22 -6.60 -18.83
C ASP A 586 -11.54 -7.55 -17.69
N ARG A 587 -10.82 -7.40 -16.57
CA ARG A 587 -11.07 -8.17 -15.35
C ARG A 587 -11.94 -7.40 -14.36
N SER A 588 -11.82 -6.07 -14.34
CA SER A 588 -12.53 -5.19 -13.40
C SER A 588 -13.98 -4.95 -13.84
N GLY A 589 -14.19 -4.82 -15.15
CA GLY A 589 -15.48 -4.52 -15.77
C GLY A 589 -15.80 -3.03 -15.87
N HIS A 590 -15.05 -2.17 -15.18
CA HIS A 590 -15.25 -0.72 -15.22
C HIS A 590 -15.10 -0.18 -16.65
N GLY A 591 -13.99 -0.50 -17.34
CA GLY A 591 -13.76 -0.03 -18.72
C GLY A 591 -14.73 -0.60 -19.75
N THR A 592 -15.18 -1.85 -19.59
CA THR A 592 -16.26 -2.44 -20.40
C THR A 592 -17.56 -1.66 -20.24
N HIS A 593 -17.89 -1.29 -19.00
CA HIS A 593 -19.10 -0.53 -18.68
C HIS A 593 -19.05 0.90 -19.22
N THR A 594 -17.92 1.61 -19.01
CA THR A 594 -17.73 2.99 -19.45
C THR A 594 -17.76 3.07 -20.98
N LEU A 595 -17.00 2.23 -21.69
CA LEU A 595 -17.03 2.21 -23.15
C LEU A 595 -18.41 1.81 -23.69
N GLY A 596 -19.09 0.86 -23.04
CA GLY A 596 -20.47 0.48 -23.36
C GLY A 596 -21.43 1.67 -23.35
N SER A 597 -21.27 2.61 -22.41
CA SER A 597 -22.09 3.82 -22.34
C SER A 597 -21.77 4.84 -23.45
N ALA A 598 -20.57 4.80 -24.03
CA ALA A 598 -20.21 5.63 -25.17
C ALA A 598 -20.70 5.05 -26.51
N VAL A 599 -20.40 3.77 -26.77
CA VAL A 599 -20.51 3.17 -28.13
C VAL A 599 -21.21 1.81 -28.16
N GLY A 600 -21.71 1.31 -27.03
CA GLY A 600 -22.38 0.01 -26.96
C GLY A 600 -23.67 -0.05 -27.78
N GLY A 601 -23.82 -1.12 -28.57
CA GLY A 601 -25.06 -1.44 -29.29
C GLY A 601 -26.20 -1.89 -28.38
N GLY A 602 -27.39 -2.09 -28.95
CA GLY A 602 -28.54 -2.59 -28.18
C GLY A 602 -29.22 -1.56 -27.26
N GLY A 603 -28.89 -0.28 -27.40
CA GLY A 603 -29.55 0.82 -26.67
C GLY A 603 -28.87 1.22 -25.36
N ILE A 604 -27.63 0.80 -25.10
CA ILE A 604 -26.84 1.23 -23.93
C ILE A 604 -25.85 2.38 -24.22
N GLY A 605 -25.36 2.49 -25.46
CA GLY A 605 -24.36 3.48 -25.84
C GLY A 605 -24.96 4.64 -26.62
N VAL A 606 -24.37 5.82 -26.48
CA VAL A 606 -24.81 7.07 -27.13
C VAL A 606 -24.49 7.12 -28.63
N ALA A 607 -23.37 6.55 -29.06
CA ALA A 607 -22.92 6.53 -30.45
C ALA A 607 -22.65 5.08 -30.92
N PRO A 608 -23.69 4.25 -31.10
CA PRO A 608 -23.54 2.82 -31.36
C PRO A 608 -22.91 2.48 -32.73
N GLY A 609 -22.80 3.45 -33.63
CA GLY A 609 -22.12 3.31 -34.92
C GLY A 609 -20.66 3.77 -34.92
N ALA A 610 -20.17 4.35 -33.82
CA ALA A 610 -18.77 4.74 -33.71
C ALA A 610 -17.87 3.51 -33.50
N GLN A 611 -16.65 3.59 -34.02
CA GLN A 611 -15.63 2.58 -33.74
C GLN A 611 -14.90 2.90 -32.43
N TRP A 612 -14.21 1.92 -31.86
CA TRP A 612 -13.40 2.13 -30.65
C TRP A 612 -12.01 1.49 -30.70
N THR A 613 -11.12 2.07 -29.88
CA THR A 613 -9.77 1.61 -29.58
C THR A 613 -9.53 1.71 -28.07
N GLY A 614 -8.71 0.84 -27.50
CA GLY A 614 -8.58 0.73 -26.04
C GLY A 614 -7.14 0.69 -25.54
N CYS A 615 -6.92 1.19 -24.33
CA CYS A 615 -5.70 0.99 -23.57
C CYS A 615 -5.97 0.76 -22.08
N VAL A 616 -5.14 -0.06 -21.42
CA VAL A 616 -5.31 -0.42 -20.00
C VAL A 616 -4.41 0.44 -19.10
N ASN A 617 -4.90 1.53 -18.53
CA ASN A 617 -4.12 2.35 -17.58
C ASN A 617 -4.51 2.11 -16.10
N LEU A 618 -5.64 1.46 -15.84
CA LEU A 618 -6.18 1.19 -14.51
C LEU A 618 -6.25 -0.32 -14.23
N ASP A 619 -5.11 -1.02 -14.22
CA ASP A 619 -5.15 -2.40 -13.74
C ASP A 619 -5.52 -2.42 -12.26
N ARG A 620 -6.41 -3.33 -11.86
CA ARG A 620 -6.98 -3.39 -10.50
C ARG A 620 -7.60 -2.06 -10.00
N ASN A 621 -7.98 -1.15 -10.91
CA ASN A 621 -8.49 0.21 -10.63
C ASN A 621 -7.48 1.17 -9.97
N LEU A 622 -6.18 0.94 -10.12
CA LEU A 622 -5.14 1.89 -9.71
C LEU A 622 -4.17 2.16 -10.86
N GLY A 623 -3.81 3.43 -11.03
CA GLY A 623 -2.84 3.88 -12.01
C GLY A 623 -1.54 4.40 -11.40
N ASN A 624 -0.71 4.99 -12.25
CA ASN A 624 0.40 5.85 -11.88
C ASN A 624 0.71 6.79 -13.07
N PRO A 625 1.48 7.89 -12.88
CA PRO A 625 1.78 8.83 -13.95
C PRO A 625 2.32 8.19 -15.24
N ALA A 626 3.17 7.16 -15.12
CA ALA A 626 3.76 6.47 -16.27
C ALA A 626 2.73 5.64 -17.04
N ARG A 627 1.84 4.90 -16.34
CA ARG A 627 0.77 4.09 -16.95
C ARG A 627 -0.32 4.95 -17.60
N TYR A 628 -0.65 6.09 -17.00
CA TYR A 628 -1.49 7.07 -17.67
C TYR A 628 -0.84 7.53 -18.97
N LEU A 629 0.46 7.82 -18.94
CA LEU A 629 1.17 8.32 -20.11
C LEU A 629 1.39 7.25 -21.20
N ASP A 630 1.58 5.98 -20.81
CA ASP A 630 1.60 4.82 -21.72
C ASP A 630 0.35 4.86 -22.63
N CYS A 631 -0.83 5.01 -22.03
CA CYS A 631 -2.09 5.06 -22.77
C CYS A 631 -2.31 6.38 -23.49
N LEU A 632 -2.02 7.53 -22.89
CA LEU A 632 -2.18 8.82 -23.59
C LEU A 632 -1.27 8.93 -24.81
N GLN A 633 -0.04 8.38 -24.76
CA GLN A 633 0.84 8.29 -25.94
C GLN A 633 0.27 7.38 -27.00
N PHE A 634 -0.22 6.21 -26.60
CA PHE A 634 -0.89 5.30 -27.52
C PHE A 634 -2.09 5.97 -28.20
N MET A 635 -2.84 6.82 -27.49
CA MET A 635 -3.95 7.58 -28.08
C MET A 635 -3.49 8.71 -29.01
N LEU A 636 -2.29 9.26 -28.85
CA LEU A 636 -1.74 10.25 -29.78
C LEU A 636 -1.18 9.59 -31.05
N ALA A 637 -0.48 8.46 -30.91
CA ALA A 637 0.12 7.75 -32.03
C ALA A 637 0.17 6.24 -31.72
N PRO A 638 -0.91 5.49 -32.06
CA PRO A 638 -0.95 4.06 -31.78
C PRO A 638 0.20 3.28 -32.42
N PHE A 639 0.69 2.26 -31.73
CA PHE A 639 1.79 1.41 -32.15
C PHE A 639 1.44 -0.08 -31.90
N PRO A 640 2.07 -1.03 -32.61
CA PRO A 640 1.83 -2.45 -32.37
C PRO A 640 2.37 -2.90 -31.01
N VAL A 641 1.78 -3.95 -30.42
CA VAL A 641 2.29 -4.56 -29.18
C VAL A 641 3.76 -4.96 -29.35
N GLY A 642 4.63 -4.47 -28.47
CA GLY A 642 6.08 -4.66 -28.52
C GLY A 642 6.83 -3.69 -29.44
N GLY A 643 6.13 -2.76 -30.11
CA GLY A 643 6.74 -1.66 -30.86
C GLY A 643 7.27 -0.54 -29.95
N ASP A 644 8.20 0.24 -30.47
CA ASP A 644 8.73 1.44 -29.80
C ASP A 644 7.81 2.64 -30.09
N PRO A 645 7.21 3.28 -29.07
CA PRO A 645 6.34 4.43 -29.26
C PRO A 645 6.98 5.58 -30.05
N PHE A 646 8.31 5.73 -30.02
CA PHE A 646 9.03 6.81 -30.71
C PHE A 646 9.14 6.58 -32.22
N THR A 647 9.30 5.33 -32.66
CA THR A 647 9.55 5.00 -34.07
C THR A 647 8.38 4.31 -34.76
N ASP A 648 7.59 3.53 -34.02
CA ASP A 648 6.49 2.72 -34.56
C ASP A 648 5.11 3.38 -34.39
N GLY A 649 5.06 4.56 -33.75
CA GLY A 649 3.85 5.34 -33.55
C GLY A 649 3.20 5.77 -34.88
N ARG A 650 1.88 5.62 -34.97
CA ARG A 650 1.07 5.95 -36.17
C ARG A 650 0.06 7.05 -35.88
N PRO A 651 0.45 8.34 -35.97
CA PRO A 651 -0.45 9.48 -35.75
C PRO A 651 -1.76 9.42 -36.55
N ALA A 652 -1.73 8.91 -37.77
CA ALA A 652 -2.92 8.76 -38.63
C ALA A 652 -3.97 7.77 -38.07
N ARG A 653 -3.62 6.99 -37.05
CA ARG A 653 -4.52 6.03 -36.37
C ARG A 653 -5.02 6.57 -35.03
N ALA A 654 -4.68 7.81 -34.65
CA ALA A 654 -5.14 8.40 -33.39
C ALA A 654 -6.67 8.56 -33.38
N PRO A 655 -7.39 8.13 -32.32
CA PRO A 655 -8.83 8.36 -32.19
C PRO A 655 -9.19 9.84 -32.16
N GLN A 656 -10.40 10.15 -32.58
CA GLN A 656 -10.92 11.52 -32.62
C GLN A 656 -11.33 12.03 -31.24
N VAL A 657 -11.92 11.16 -30.43
CA VAL A 657 -12.43 11.47 -29.08
C VAL A 657 -11.79 10.52 -28.08
N LEU A 658 -11.40 11.01 -26.91
CA LEU A 658 -10.82 10.21 -25.84
C LEU A 658 -11.65 10.38 -24.56
N THR A 659 -12.22 9.28 -24.05
CA THR A 659 -12.93 9.25 -22.77
C THR A 659 -12.02 8.72 -21.66
N ASN A 660 -12.01 9.41 -20.51
CA ASN A 660 -11.18 9.07 -19.35
C ASN A 660 -12.05 9.07 -18.09
N SER A 661 -12.44 7.89 -17.64
CA SER A 661 -13.28 7.71 -16.44
C SER A 661 -12.44 7.45 -15.19
N TRP A 662 -11.37 8.22 -15.03
CA TRP A 662 -10.37 8.10 -13.95
C TRP A 662 -9.76 9.44 -13.61
N GLY A 663 -9.11 9.51 -12.45
CA GLY A 663 -8.28 10.62 -12.00
C GLY A 663 -6.90 10.12 -11.58
N CYS A 664 -5.95 11.03 -11.45
CA CYS A 664 -4.56 10.77 -11.08
C CYS A 664 -4.32 11.44 -9.71
N PRO A 665 -4.74 10.80 -8.60
CA PRO A 665 -4.62 11.37 -7.25
C PRO A 665 -3.20 11.28 -6.69
N PRO A 666 -2.90 12.01 -5.59
CA PRO A 666 -1.58 11.96 -4.94
C PRO A 666 -1.14 10.56 -4.49
N ILE A 667 -2.08 9.68 -4.13
CA ILE A 667 -1.76 8.29 -3.76
C ILE A 667 -1.15 7.50 -4.91
N GLU A 668 -1.44 7.84 -6.16
CA GLU A 668 -0.85 7.19 -7.33
C GLU A 668 0.49 7.83 -7.76
N GLY A 669 0.98 8.82 -7.00
CA GLY A 669 2.22 9.54 -7.29
C GLY A 669 2.04 10.78 -8.19
N CYS A 670 0.79 11.18 -8.44
CA CYS A 670 0.47 12.32 -9.29
C CYS A 670 0.52 13.65 -8.54
N ASP A 671 1.05 14.67 -9.20
CA ASP A 671 0.87 16.07 -8.80
C ASP A 671 -0.10 16.79 -9.76
N PRO A 672 -0.62 17.99 -9.40
CA PRO A 672 -1.57 18.72 -10.25
C PRO A 672 -1.04 19.12 -11.63
N GLY A 673 0.23 18.92 -11.95
CA GLY A 673 0.82 19.20 -13.25
C GLY A 673 1.43 17.98 -13.92
N ALA A 674 1.20 16.76 -13.42
CA ALA A 674 1.88 15.55 -13.88
C ALA A 674 1.50 15.21 -15.33
N LEU A 675 0.22 15.39 -15.67
CA LEU A 675 -0.34 15.06 -16.99
C LEU A 675 -0.60 16.29 -17.87
N ARG A 676 -0.27 17.50 -17.39
CA ARG A 676 -0.61 18.76 -18.05
C ARG A 676 -0.03 18.89 -19.47
N PRO A 677 1.25 18.55 -19.73
CA PRO A 677 1.78 18.62 -21.09
C PRO A 677 1.10 17.62 -22.03
N ALA A 678 0.69 16.45 -21.51
CA ALA A 678 0.02 15.43 -22.32
C ALA A 678 -1.33 15.91 -22.84
N THR A 679 -2.20 16.42 -21.96
CA THR A 679 -3.54 16.86 -22.40
C THR A 679 -3.46 18.08 -23.31
N ALA A 680 -2.53 19.00 -23.07
CA ALA A 680 -2.27 20.13 -23.96
C ALA A 680 -1.77 19.69 -25.36
N ALA A 681 -0.99 18.62 -25.44
CA ALA A 681 -0.56 18.05 -26.70
C ALA A 681 -1.71 17.34 -27.45
N LEU A 682 -2.59 16.62 -26.73
CA LEU A 682 -3.79 16.02 -27.31
C LEU A 682 -4.75 17.09 -27.84
N GLU A 683 -4.92 18.20 -27.11
CA GLU A 683 -5.67 19.38 -27.53
C GLU A 683 -5.09 19.97 -28.83
N ALA A 684 -3.77 20.19 -28.87
CA ALA A 684 -3.09 20.71 -30.07
C ALA A 684 -3.20 19.76 -31.28
N ALA A 685 -3.28 18.45 -31.03
CA ALA A 685 -3.54 17.45 -32.07
C ALA A 685 -5.01 17.48 -32.55
N GLY A 686 -5.93 18.11 -31.83
CA GLY A 686 -7.35 18.07 -32.13
C GLY A 686 -8.04 16.78 -31.69
N ILE A 687 -7.55 16.15 -30.63
CA ILE A 687 -8.22 15.03 -29.96
C ILE A 687 -9.12 15.63 -28.88
N PHE A 688 -10.41 15.32 -28.92
CA PHE A 688 -11.34 15.83 -27.91
C PHE A 688 -11.24 14.98 -26.64
N VAL A 689 -10.67 15.56 -25.58
CA VAL A 689 -10.45 14.86 -24.30
C VAL A 689 -11.59 15.16 -23.32
N VAL A 690 -12.23 14.10 -22.84
CA VAL A 690 -13.30 14.13 -21.83
C VAL A 690 -12.83 13.40 -20.59
N ALA A 691 -13.09 13.96 -19.40
CA ALA A 691 -12.72 13.34 -18.13
C ALA A 691 -13.83 13.46 -17.07
N ALA A 692 -13.88 12.46 -16.19
CA ALA A 692 -14.78 12.46 -15.04
C ALA A 692 -14.39 13.52 -14.01
N ALA A 693 -15.38 14.18 -13.41
CA ALA A 693 -15.14 15.18 -12.35
C ALA A 693 -14.57 14.56 -11.06
N GLY A 694 -14.79 13.27 -10.82
CA GLY A 694 -14.45 12.57 -9.58
C GLY A 694 -15.68 12.31 -8.71
N ASN A 695 -15.55 11.41 -7.74
CA ASN A 695 -16.67 10.93 -6.91
C ASN A 695 -16.54 11.33 -5.41
N THR A 696 -15.86 12.43 -5.12
CA THR A 696 -15.57 12.94 -3.77
C THR A 696 -16.45 14.13 -3.36
N GLY A 697 -17.57 14.34 -4.05
CA GLY A 697 -18.62 15.26 -3.62
C GLY A 697 -19.31 14.82 -2.32
N PRO A 698 -20.21 15.64 -1.74
CA PRO A 698 -20.80 16.86 -2.31
C PRO A 698 -20.02 18.14 -1.96
N TYR A 699 -18.84 18.02 -1.35
CA TYR A 699 -18.07 19.16 -0.88
C TYR A 699 -17.58 20.05 -2.04
N CYS A 700 -17.52 21.36 -1.82
CA CYS A 700 -16.91 22.29 -2.77
C CYS A 700 -15.40 22.05 -2.90
N ASP A 701 -14.83 22.46 -4.03
CA ASP A 701 -13.40 22.27 -4.37
C ASP A 701 -12.95 20.79 -4.33
N SER A 702 -13.87 19.86 -4.61
CA SER A 702 -13.61 18.41 -4.62
C SER A 702 -13.10 17.88 -5.96
N ILE A 703 -13.16 18.67 -7.04
CA ILE A 703 -12.47 18.36 -8.31
C ILE A 703 -10.98 18.69 -8.13
N GLN A 704 -10.20 17.71 -7.68
CA GLN A 704 -8.78 17.92 -7.34
C GLN A 704 -7.83 17.13 -8.24
N ASP A 705 -8.29 15.99 -8.76
CA ASP A 705 -7.41 15.05 -9.45
C ASP A 705 -7.32 15.38 -10.95
N PRO A 706 -6.10 15.55 -11.51
CA PRO A 706 -5.94 15.65 -12.96
C PRO A 706 -6.36 14.34 -13.65
N PRO A 707 -6.82 14.39 -14.91
CA PRO A 707 -6.87 15.55 -15.79
C PRO A 707 -8.11 16.43 -15.62
N ALA A 708 -9.05 16.09 -14.72
CA ALA A 708 -10.32 16.79 -14.55
C ALA A 708 -10.17 18.27 -14.19
N THR A 709 -9.05 18.68 -13.62
CA THR A 709 -8.76 20.08 -13.26
C THR A 709 -8.27 20.95 -14.42
N TYR A 710 -7.97 20.36 -15.58
CA TYR A 710 -7.31 21.04 -16.70
C TYR A 710 -8.30 21.83 -17.59
N PRO A 711 -7.98 23.08 -18.00
CA PRO A 711 -8.84 23.86 -18.90
C PRO A 711 -9.05 23.28 -20.31
N ASP A 712 -8.09 22.54 -20.86
CA ASP A 712 -8.20 21.84 -22.15
C ASP A 712 -9.00 20.53 -22.08
N VAL A 713 -9.44 20.12 -20.90
CA VAL A 713 -10.20 18.89 -20.70
C VAL A 713 -11.65 19.25 -20.40
N LEU A 714 -12.59 18.62 -21.11
CA LEU A 714 -14.01 18.75 -20.80
C LEU A 714 -14.34 17.84 -19.60
N THR A 715 -14.65 18.46 -18.47
CA THR A 715 -14.91 17.77 -17.20
C THR A 715 -16.39 17.53 -17.01
N VAL A 716 -16.78 16.28 -16.71
CA VAL A 716 -18.19 15.85 -16.66
C VAL A 716 -18.59 15.43 -15.25
N GLY A 717 -19.60 16.11 -14.70
CA GLY A 717 -20.28 15.70 -13.45
C GLY A 717 -21.47 14.77 -13.70
N ALA A 718 -22.08 14.26 -12.63
CA ALA A 718 -23.13 13.24 -12.71
C ALA A 718 -24.50 13.74 -12.23
N VAL A 719 -25.56 13.31 -12.95
CA VAL A 719 -26.96 13.44 -12.51
C VAL A 719 -27.66 12.08 -12.40
N ASP A 720 -28.76 12.05 -11.66
CA ASP A 720 -29.69 10.92 -11.60
C ASP A 720 -30.83 11.03 -12.65
N ARG A 721 -31.79 10.09 -12.58
CA ARG A 721 -32.96 10.05 -13.46
C ARG A 721 -33.90 11.25 -13.30
N GLN A 722 -33.83 11.95 -12.18
CA GLN A 722 -34.61 13.13 -11.86
C GLN A 722 -33.88 14.43 -12.25
N ARG A 723 -32.74 14.32 -12.95
CA ARG A 723 -31.84 15.42 -13.34
C ARG A 723 -31.21 16.14 -12.14
N GLN A 724 -31.20 15.51 -10.97
CA GLN A 724 -30.53 16.04 -9.79
C GLN A 724 -29.04 15.72 -9.88
N VAL A 725 -28.18 16.70 -9.59
CA VAL A 725 -26.74 16.44 -9.44
C VAL A 725 -26.54 15.50 -8.25
N THR A 726 -25.81 14.41 -8.47
CA THR A 726 -25.64 13.38 -7.43
C THR A 726 -24.74 13.87 -6.30
N ASP A 727 -24.95 13.35 -5.09
CA ASP A 727 -24.15 13.74 -3.93
C ASP A 727 -22.67 13.40 -4.11
N PHE A 728 -22.36 12.25 -4.72
CA PHE A 728 -20.98 11.86 -4.98
C PHE A 728 -20.30 12.71 -6.05
N SER A 729 -21.03 13.41 -6.93
CA SER A 729 -20.42 14.18 -8.01
C SER A 729 -19.54 15.28 -7.45
N SER A 730 -18.26 15.26 -7.79
CA SER A 730 -17.32 16.31 -7.36
C SER A 730 -17.68 17.65 -7.98
N ARG A 731 -17.35 18.71 -7.27
CA ARG A 731 -17.78 20.09 -7.51
C ARG A 731 -16.60 21.03 -7.50
N GLY A 732 -16.73 22.08 -8.29
CA GLY A 732 -15.79 23.17 -8.34
C GLY A 732 -15.89 24.10 -7.12
N SER A 733 -15.15 25.22 -7.16
CA SER A 733 -14.28 25.61 -8.29
C SER A 733 -12.97 24.82 -8.28
N VAL A 734 -12.26 24.73 -9.41
CA VAL A 734 -10.89 24.21 -9.39
C VAL A 734 -9.90 25.33 -9.04
N PRO A 735 -8.67 25.01 -8.56
CA PRO A 735 -7.68 26.03 -8.24
C PRO A 735 -7.52 27.06 -9.38
N ARG A 736 -7.44 28.35 -9.00
CA ARG A 736 -7.50 29.55 -9.88
C ARG A 736 -8.91 30.00 -10.31
N GLY A 737 -9.97 29.44 -9.73
CA GLY A 737 -11.33 29.97 -9.87
C GLY A 737 -12.00 29.67 -11.21
N VAL A 738 -11.51 28.64 -11.93
CA VAL A 738 -12.18 28.16 -13.15
C VAL A 738 -13.37 27.31 -12.71
N ALA A 739 -14.56 27.64 -13.20
CA ALA A 739 -15.77 26.87 -12.93
C ALA A 739 -15.68 25.51 -13.64
N LYS A 740 -15.75 24.44 -12.85
CA LYS A 740 -15.90 23.05 -13.29
C LYS A 740 -16.92 22.35 -12.36
N PRO A 741 -17.61 21.27 -12.79
CA PRO A 741 -17.50 20.61 -14.09
C PRO A 741 -17.94 21.51 -15.25
N ASP A 742 -17.57 21.18 -16.49
CA ASP A 742 -17.96 21.94 -17.67
C ASP A 742 -19.45 21.73 -18.01
N LEU A 743 -19.96 20.52 -17.79
CA LEU A 743 -21.37 20.13 -17.89
C LEU A 743 -21.62 18.84 -17.10
N VAL A 744 -22.87 18.38 -17.06
CA VAL A 744 -23.25 17.11 -16.42
C VAL A 744 -23.94 16.15 -17.39
N ALA A 745 -23.84 14.86 -17.09
CA ALA A 745 -24.52 13.80 -17.82
C ALA A 745 -25.05 12.72 -16.85
N PRO A 746 -25.97 11.83 -17.28
CA PRO A 746 -26.50 10.78 -16.42
C PRO A 746 -25.39 9.89 -15.86
N GLY A 747 -25.29 9.76 -14.54
CA GLY A 747 -24.21 9.02 -13.88
C GLY A 747 -24.63 8.15 -12.70
N ALA A 748 -25.90 8.14 -12.29
CA ALA A 748 -26.42 7.23 -11.27
C ALA A 748 -27.50 6.32 -11.85
N GLY A 749 -27.41 5.02 -11.60
CA GLY A 749 -28.34 4.01 -12.10
C GLY A 749 -28.13 3.72 -13.58
N ILE A 750 -26.88 3.67 -14.05
CA ILE A 750 -26.55 3.51 -15.47
C ILE A 750 -26.31 2.04 -15.81
N LEU A 751 -27.19 1.50 -16.65
CA LEU A 751 -27.07 0.15 -17.19
C LEU A 751 -26.09 0.14 -18.37
N SER A 752 -25.09 -0.74 -18.33
CA SER A 752 -24.15 -0.93 -19.44
C SER A 752 -23.57 -2.35 -19.44
N ALA A 753 -22.73 -2.63 -20.44
CA ALA A 753 -22.04 -3.90 -20.63
C ALA A 753 -21.07 -4.22 -19.48
N MET A 754 -20.93 -5.51 -19.17
CA MET A 754 -19.95 -6.04 -18.22
C MET A 754 -19.27 -7.28 -18.82
N PRO A 755 -18.06 -7.64 -18.38
CA PRO A 755 -17.35 -8.81 -18.89
C PRO A 755 -18.17 -10.11 -18.86
N GLY A 756 -17.98 -10.96 -19.86
CA GLY A 756 -18.68 -12.24 -19.99
C GLY A 756 -20.06 -12.15 -20.67
N GLY A 757 -20.37 -11.03 -21.32
CA GLY A 757 -21.61 -10.85 -22.10
C GLY A 757 -22.83 -10.39 -21.29
N GLY A 758 -22.66 -10.15 -19.99
CA GLY A 758 -23.72 -9.69 -19.08
C GLY A 758 -23.76 -8.17 -18.95
N TYR A 759 -24.72 -7.67 -18.17
CA TYR A 759 -24.93 -6.23 -17.95
C TYR A 759 -25.00 -5.93 -16.45
N ALA A 760 -24.70 -4.71 -16.05
CA ALA A 760 -24.89 -4.24 -14.68
C ALA A 760 -25.19 -2.74 -14.61
N THR A 761 -25.78 -2.34 -13.49
CA THR A 761 -26.05 -0.95 -13.17
C THR A 761 -24.96 -0.40 -12.26
N LEU A 762 -24.26 0.65 -12.69
CA LEU A 762 -23.21 1.31 -11.91
C LEU A 762 -23.50 2.80 -11.72
N ASP A 763 -22.86 3.37 -10.70
CA ASP A 763 -22.92 4.78 -10.32
C ASP A 763 -21.53 5.41 -10.38
N GLY A 764 -21.45 6.63 -10.89
CA GLY A 764 -20.23 7.44 -10.89
C GLY A 764 -20.22 8.49 -12.00
N THR A 765 -19.39 9.52 -11.79
CA THR A 765 -18.99 10.42 -12.89
C THR A 765 -18.29 9.67 -14.02
N SER A 766 -17.73 8.49 -13.71
CA SER A 766 -17.23 7.50 -14.68
C SER A 766 -18.26 7.04 -15.70
N MET A 767 -19.55 6.95 -15.33
CA MET A 767 -20.64 6.55 -16.24
C MET A 767 -21.22 7.74 -17.01
N ALA A 768 -21.12 8.95 -16.45
CA ALA A 768 -21.56 10.20 -17.09
C ALA A 768 -20.63 10.62 -18.25
N THR A 769 -19.32 10.57 -18.00
CA THR A 769 -18.25 10.96 -18.94
C THR A 769 -18.33 10.33 -20.34
N PRO A 770 -18.43 8.99 -20.48
CA PRO A 770 -18.45 8.34 -21.79
C PRO A 770 -19.69 8.70 -22.63
N GLN A 771 -20.81 9.04 -22.00
CA GLN A 771 -22.00 9.48 -22.73
C GLN A 771 -21.73 10.79 -23.48
N VAL A 772 -20.99 11.72 -22.88
CA VAL A 772 -20.60 12.98 -23.53
C VAL A 772 -19.62 12.74 -24.66
N ALA A 773 -18.66 11.81 -24.51
CA ALA A 773 -17.80 11.38 -25.60
C ALA A 773 -18.62 10.81 -26.78
N GLY A 774 -19.68 10.05 -26.48
CA GLY A 774 -20.62 9.59 -27.49
C GLY A 774 -21.39 10.73 -28.16
N VAL A 775 -21.84 11.77 -27.43
CA VAL A 775 -22.49 12.95 -28.03
C VAL A 775 -21.54 13.65 -29.01
N VAL A 776 -20.27 13.82 -28.65
CA VAL A 776 -19.26 14.39 -29.56
C VAL A 776 -19.10 13.53 -30.80
N ALA A 777 -19.08 12.20 -30.67
CA ALA A 777 -19.02 11.31 -31.81
C ALA A 777 -20.25 11.43 -32.73
N LEU A 778 -21.46 11.59 -32.17
CA LEU A 778 -22.66 11.89 -32.96
C LEU A 778 -22.51 13.21 -33.71
N MET A 779 -22.13 14.30 -33.02
CA MET A 779 -21.93 15.62 -33.63
C MET A 779 -20.92 15.59 -34.79
N TRP A 780 -19.78 14.92 -34.58
CA TRP A 780 -18.70 14.86 -35.56
C TRP A 780 -19.03 13.93 -36.74
N SER A 781 -19.83 12.88 -36.52
CA SER A 781 -20.36 12.07 -37.62
C SER A 781 -21.41 12.81 -38.45
N ALA A 782 -22.22 13.66 -37.81
CA ALA A 782 -23.22 14.48 -38.50
C ALA A 782 -22.60 15.64 -39.29
N ASN A 783 -21.52 16.23 -38.77
CA ASN A 783 -20.75 17.27 -39.44
C ASN A 783 -19.24 17.01 -39.32
N PRO A 784 -18.65 16.30 -40.30
CA PRO A 784 -17.21 16.01 -40.30
C PRO A 784 -16.31 17.24 -40.27
N ALA A 785 -16.78 18.43 -40.67
CA ALA A 785 -15.97 19.66 -40.61
C ALA A 785 -15.68 20.10 -39.16
N LEU A 786 -16.43 19.61 -38.16
CA LEU A 786 -16.17 19.85 -36.74
C LEU A 786 -15.05 18.98 -36.18
N VAL A 787 -14.61 17.93 -36.89
CA VAL A 787 -13.54 17.05 -36.41
C VAL A 787 -12.28 17.86 -36.19
N GLY A 788 -11.85 17.93 -34.93
CA GLY A 788 -10.70 18.70 -34.50
C GLY A 788 -10.94 20.22 -34.30
N ASP A 789 -12.17 20.72 -34.42
CA ASP A 789 -12.57 22.06 -33.95
C ASP A 789 -13.14 21.95 -32.52
N LEU A 790 -12.22 21.85 -31.57
CA LEU A 790 -12.54 21.54 -30.17
C LEU A 790 -13.32 22.69 -29.51
N ASP A 791 -12.98 23.94 -29.82
CA ASP A 791 -13.66 25.12 -29.27
C ASP A 791 -15.11 25.22 -29.73
N ARG A 792 -15.37 25.02 -31.03
CA ARG A 792 -16.75 25.02 -31.53
C ARG A 792 -17.54 23.84 -30.98
N THR A 793 -16.91 22.68 -30.83
CA THR A 793 -17.53 21.51 -30.21
C THR A 793 -17.94 21.79 -28.75
N ARG A 794 -17.04 22.36 -27.93
CA ARG A 794 -17.34 22.77 -26.54
C ARG A 794 -18.44 23.83 -26.47
N ARG A 795 -18.45 24.80 -27.39
CA ARG A 795 -19.50 25.82 -27.46
C ARG A 795 -20.86 25.19 -27.72
N ILE A 796 -20.99 24.36 -28.75
CA ILE A 796 -22.26 23.68 -29.05
C ILE A 796 -22.76 22.89 -27.84
N LEU A 797 -21.91 22.07 -27.21
CA LEU A 797 -22.28 21.28 -26.03
C LEU A 797 -22.81 22.15 -24.88
N ARG A 798 -22.20 23.31 -24.63
CA ARG A 798 -22.62 24.25 -23.57
C ARG A 798 -23.90 24.99 -23.93
N ASP A 799 -23.99 25.48 -25.16
CA ASP A 799 -25.09 26.32 -25.63
C ASP A 799 -26.40 25.50 -25.78
N THR A 800 -26.29 24.19 -26.02
CA THR A 800 -27.43 23.27 -26.12
C THR A 800 -27.74 22.52 -24.84
N ALA A 801 -26.96 22.70 -23.76
CA ALA A 801 -27.21 22.04 -22.49
C ALA A 801 -28.55 22.49 -21.88
N THR A 802 -29.24 21.56 -21.24
CA THR A 802 -30.52 21.82 -20.56
C THR A 802 -30.31 21.99 -19.05
N PRO A 803 -31.20 22.68 -18.33
CA PRO A 803 -31.04 22.85 -16.88
C PRO A 803 -30.98 21.50 -16.13
N ALA A 804 -29.92 21.33 -15.33
CA ALA A 804 -29.84 20.33 -14.28
C ALA A 804 -30.28 20.93 -12.94
N ARG A 805 -30.70 20.10 -11.99
CA ARG A 805 -31.11 20.55 -10.66
C ARG A 805 -29.93 20.43 -9.69
N PRO A 806 -29.30 21.56 -9.28
CA PRO A 806 -28.21 21.53 -8.32
C PRO A 806 -28.73 21.19 -6.92
N THR A 807 -27.83 20.74 -6.05
CA THR A 807 -28.15 20.54 -4.62
C THR A 807 -28.24 21.87 -3.87
N SER A 808 -28.62 21.86 -2.60
CA SER A 808 -28.74 23.08 -1.77
C SER A 808 -27.40 23.81 -1.54
N ASP A 809 -26.26 23.12 -1.66
CA ASP A 809 -24.94 23.75 -1.64
C ASP A 809 -24.49 24.05 -3.08
N THR A 810 -24.33 25.34 -3.38
CA THR A 810 -24.02 25.83 -4.73
C THR A 810 -22.55 26.16 -4.94
N CYS A 811 -21.66 26.02 -3.94
CA CYS A 811 -20.22 26.23 -4.12
C CYS A 811 -19.81 27.55 -4.81
N GLY A 812 -20.54 28.62 -4.54
CA GLY A 812 -20.33 29.94 -5.18
C GLY A 812 -21.14 30.17 -6.45
N GLY A 813 -21.97 29.21 -6.89
CA GLY A 813 -22.95 29.32 -7.96
C GLY A 813 -23.16 28.01 -8.73
N ASP A 814 -24.32 27.84 -9.36
CA ASP A 814 -24.70 26.59 -10.04
C ASP A 814 -23.66 26.06 -11.04
N ALA A 815 -22.91 26.95 -11.70
CA ALA A 815 -21.83 26.56 -12.62
C ALA A 815 -20.72 25.72 -11.95
N ALA A 816 -20.45 25.90 -10.66
CA ALA A 816 -19.51 25.07 -9.91
C ALA A 816 -20.07 23.68 -9.55
N VAL A 817 -21.36 23.44 -9.76
CA VAL A 817 -22.04 22.18 -9.43
C VAL A 817 -22.47 21.43 -10.70
N SER A 818 -23.08 22.12 -11.65
CA SER A 818 -23.66 21.53 -12.87
C SER A 818 -23.03 22.03 -14.17
N GLY A 819 -22.08 22.96 -14.13
CA GLY A 819 -21.49 23.56 -15.32
C GLY A 819 -22.54 24.26 -16.19
N ALA A 820 -22.54 23.99 -17.49
CA ALA A 820 -23.58 24.47 -18.42
C ALA A 820 -24.94 23.77 -18.24
N GLY A 821 -25.01 22.69 -17.48
CA GLY A 821 -26.22 21.87 -17.31
C GLY A 821 -26.08 20.46 -17.90
N LEU A 822 -27.22 19.79 -18.06
CA LEU A 822 -27.34 18.44 -18.59
C LEU A 822 -27.16 18.43 -20.11
N VAL A 823 -26.23 17.60 -20.59
CA VAL A 823 -26.01 17.40 -22.04
C VAL A 823 -27.29 16.98 -22.78
N ASP A 824 -27.53 17.58 -23.94
CA ASP A 824 -28.63 17.24 -24.86
C ASP A 824 -28.04 16.85 -26.22
N ALA A 825 -28.04 15.54 -26.50
CA ALA A 825 -27.48 14.97 -27.72
C ALA A 825 -28.24 15.42 -28.98
N TYR A 826 -29.58 15.50 -28.89
CA TYR A 826 -30.41 15.85 -30.03
C TYR A 826 -30.19 17.31 -30.45
N ALA A 827 -30.26 18.22 -29.48
CA ALA A 827 -30.03 19.64 -29.72
C ALA A 827 -28.59 19.90 -30.19
N ALA A 828 -27.59 19.23 -29.60
CA ALA A 828 -26.19 19.36 -30.00
C ALA A 828 -25.95 18.91 -31.45
N VAL A 829 -26.52 17.78 -31.86
CA VAL A 829 -26.38 17.27 -33.24
C VAL A 829 -27.10 18.17 -34.25
N ARG A 830 -28.30 18.67 -33.91
CA ARG A 830 -29.01 19.65 -34.74
C ARG A 830 -28.20 20.93 -34.94
N ALA A 831 -27.65 21.49 -33.86
CA ALA A 831 -26.79 22.67 -33.93
C ALA A 831 -25.49 22.41 -34.70
N ALA A 832 -24.96 21.18 -34.67
CA ALA A 832 -23.80 20.80 -35.47
C ALA A 832 -24.09 20.78 -36.98
N GLN A 833 -25.31 20.45 -37.39
CA GLN A 833 -25.71 20.37 -38.81
C GLN A 833 -25.99 21.74 -39.46
N GLY A 834 -26.26 22.78 -38.66
CA GLY A 834 -26.61 24.13 -39.13
C GLY A 834 -28.05 24.47 -38.83
#